data_AF-A0A7V5X4D7-F1
#
_entry.id   AF-A0A7V5X4D7-F1
#
_cell.length_a   1.000
_cell.length_b   1.000
_cell.length_c   1.000
_cell.angle_alpha   90.00
_cell.angle_beta   90.00
_cell.angle_gamma   90.00
#
_symmetry.space_group_name_H-M   'P 1'
#
loop_
_entity.id
_entity.type
_entity.pdbx_description
1 polymer ?
#
loop_
_entity_poly.entity_id
_entity_poly.type
_entity_poly.pdbx_seq_one_letter_code
_entity_poly.pdbx_strand_id
1 'polypeptide(L)'
;MQIKKAAVIGGGAMGGSIAHLLTSVGIECFVKDIEKVFVDKAIDLSRSIYDKLVKKGKIDQKKADELQGLLRGSIKYDSKFFEDVDLVIEAVPEIMKIKQGIFTELENICPEKTILASNTSTLSLPEIAAKVEKKDRFVGLHFFNPAHVMKLVEVIYDENTSVEAVDTMMEFSMLIGKVPIKVKNGPGFAVNRVLIPYMNEAVFALMDGEASMEEIDASMVEFGMPMGPFSLWDLVGLDVGLHASETLEKAYGMRAPVPELLKTLVKKGSLGQKTGKGFYDYSSGKKPAKEVETFLKNWWKKNPGSDEVFSPERLLAVQIRESLCILSDGIASANDIDTGMVYGTNFPTKVSWGPLHYAEENMGWDDVYSMMSSLEYLYGPERFSMPVIMDALVAGDSAFTNCSYVVDNDGVAVMTIDNPPMNTLGYKTRADVTANVLQAVADPRVRVILLTGNGKAFVAGADIEEIKGLKTIDDVVDFANRGYRMMNTIEDAEKPIIAVINGFCLGGGLELAMSCHMRIASNTARLGLPEINLGIMPGFAGTQRLPRIVGKAKALEMILSGSHYSAGQACDMGLVNKVVDHALLMDEARKFARTIASKGRLAVSAVMDAVSAGLEVSFEEGLMIESENFARVSISHDAREGLDAFLEKRKPVFKDM
;
A
#
# COMPACT_ATOMS: atom_id res chain seq x y z
N MET A 1 1.69 -11.17 14.22
CA MET A 1 1.36 -11.11 15.68
C MET A 1 0.07 -10.29 15.85
N GLN A 2 -0.85 -10.68 16.74
CA GLN A 2 -2.09 -9.88 16.94
C GLN A 2 -1.86 -8.77 17.99
N ILE A 3 -2.15 -7.52 17.63
CA ILE A 3 -2.05 -6.36 18.54
C ILE A 3 -3.36 -6.17 19.30
N LYS A 4 -3.34 -6.31 20.63
CA LYS A 4 -4.50 -6.11 21.52
C LYS A 4 -4.29 -5.01 22.54
N LYS A 5 -3.04 -4.77 22.94
CA LYS A 5 -2.64 -3.70 23.85
C LYS A 5 -1.57 -2.81 23.22
N ALA A 6 -1.81 -1.50 23.21
CA ALA A 6 -0.88 -0.54 22.64
C ALA A 6 -0.63 0.65 23.59
N ALA A 7 0.59 1.17 23.61
CA ALA A 7 0.92 2.42 24.30
C ALA A 7 1.23 3.54 23.30
N VAL A 8 0.85 4.77 23.61
CA VAL A 8 1.23 5.97 22.87
C VAL A 8 2.06 6.87 23.79
N ILE A 9 3.28 7.20 23.37
CA ILE A 9 4.18 8.08 24.13
C ILE A 9 4.09 9.49 23.56
N GLY A 10 3.45 10.39 24.30
CA GLY A 10 3.09 11.75 23.88
C GLY A 10 1.58 11.93 23.83
N GLY A 11 1.04 12.86 24.63
CA GLY A 11 -0.37 13.25 24.70
C GLY A 11 -0.72 14.47 23.84
N GLY A 12 0.16 14.85 22.91
CA GLY A 12 -0.09 15.93 21.95
C GLY A 12 -1.22 15.62 20.97
N ALA A 13 -1.46 16.53 20.01
CA ALA A 13 -2.53 16.37 19.02
C ALA A 13 -2.43 15.05 18.23
N MET A 14 -1.22 14.68 17.80
CA MET A 14 -0.98 13.40 17.12
C MET A 14 -1.21 12.20 18.04
N GLY A 15 -0.59 12.19 19.22
CA GLY A 15 -0.71 11.06 20.14
C GLY A 15 -2.15 10.82 20.62
N GLY A 16 -2.90 11.88 20.95
CA GLY A 16 -4.33 11.76 21.28
C GLY A 16 -5.18 11.25 20.11
N SER A 17 -4.86 11.67 18.89
CA SER A 17 -5.53 11.18 17.69
C SER A 17 -5.22 9.70 17.39
N ILE A 18 -3.99 9.25 17.63
CA ILE A 18 -3.59 7.84 17.47
C ILE A 18 -4.27 7.00 18.56
N ALA A 19 -4.25 7.46 19.81
CA ALA A 19 -4.91 6.77 20.91
C ALA A 19 -6.42 6.57 20.68
N HIS A 20 -7.11 7.61 20.18
CA HIS A 20 -8.50 7.48 19.76
C HIS A 20 -8.69 6.42 18.67
N LEU A 21 -7.86 6.45 17.61
CA LEU A 21 -7.92 5.49 16.51
C LEU A 21 -7.80 4.04 17.02
N LEU A 22 -6.85 3.76 17.91
CA LEU A 22 -6.65 2.43 18.48
C LEU A 22 -7.88 1.95 19.24
N THR A 23 -8.41 2.78 20.15
CA THR A 23 -9.61 2.39 20.90
C THR A 23 -10.84 2.20 20.01
N SER A 24 -10.94 2.92 18.89
CA SER A 24 -12.09 2.83 17.98
C SER A 24 -12.26 1.45 17.34
N VAL A 25 -11.18 0.66 17.29
CA VAL A 25 -11.18 -0.74 16.80
C VAL A 25 -11.04 -1.76 17.92
N GLY A 26 -11.19 -1.34 19.18
CA GLY A 26 -11.22 -2.23 20.34
C GLY A 26 -9.87 -2.58 20.96
N ILE A 27 -8.80 -1.84 20.63
CA ILE A 27 -7.47 -2.02 21.22
C ILE A 27 -7.38 -1.24 22.54
N GLU A 28 -6.93 -1.89 23.61
CA GLU A 28 -6.66 -1.22 24.89
C GLU A 28 -5.45 -0.29 24.72
N CYS A 29 -5.61 0.99 25.09
CA CYS A 29 -4.61 2.02 24.84
C CYS A 29 -4.19 2.74 26.11
N PHE A 30 -2.87 2.90 26.30
CA PHE A 30 -2.29 3.72 27.37
C PHE A 30 -1.52 4.91 26.80
N VAL A 31 -1.90 6.14 27.17
CA VAL A 31 -1.16 7.36 26.82
C VAL A 31 -0.24 7.76 27.96
N LYS A 32 1.06 7.90 27.66
CA LYS A 32 2.06 8.41 28.60
C LYS A 32 2.57 9.76 28.13
N ASP A 33 2.61 10.74 29.03
CA ASP A 33 3.27 12.02 28.79
C ASP A 33 4.12 12.41 30.02
N ILE A 34 4.88 13.50 29.96
CA ILE A 34 5.61 14.06 31.10
C ILE A 34 4.73 15.00 31.93
N GLU A 35 3.71 15.61 31.33
CA GLU A 35 2.79 16.52 32.02
C GLU A 35 1.34 16.06 31.92
N LYS A 36 0.62 16.14 33.05
CA LYS A 36 -0.78 15.71 33.14
C LYS A 36 -1.69 16.45 32.14
N VAL A 37 -1.38 17.71 31.82
CA VAL A 37 -2.16 18.51 30.87
C VAL A 37 -2.21 17.87 29.47
N PHE A 38 -1.15 17.20 29.02
CA PHE A 38 -1.15 16.54 27.72
C PHE A 38 -1.88 15.20 27.75
N VAL A 39 -1.76 14.45 28.85
CA VAL A 39 -2.57 13.23 29.07
C VAL A 39 -4.06 13.56 29.02
N ASP A 40 -4.49 14.60 29.74
CA ASP A 40 -5.89 15.02 29.79
C ASP A 40 -6.38 15.49 28.41
N LYS A 41 -5.56 16.27 27.69
CA LYS A 41 -5.87 16.68 26.30
C LYS A 41 -6.08 15.50 25.36
N ALA A 42 -5.27 14.45 25.44
CA ALA A 42 -5.42 13.26 24.62
C ALA A 42 -6.75 12.53 24.90
N ILE A 43 -7.08 12.37 26.19
CA ILE A 43 -8.33 11.73 26.64
C ILE A 43 -9.54 12.57 26.21
N ASP A 44 -9.50 13.88 26.41
CA ASP A 44 -10.55 14.82 26.04
C ASP A 44 -10.76 14.87 24.54
N LEU A 45 -9.68 14.83 23.75
CA LEU A 45 -9.76 14.76 22.29
C LEU A 45 -10.52 13.51 21.86
N SER A 46 -10.13 12.33 22.36
CA SER A 46 -10.83 11.07 22.07
C SER A 46 -12.31 11.14 22.43
N ARG A 47 -12.63 11.64 23.65
CA ARG A 47 -14.00 11.80 24.10
C ARG A 47 -14.80 12.70 23.17
N SER A 48 -14.24 13.84 22.78
CA SER A 48 -14.89 14.79 21.87
C SER A 48 -15.21 14.19 20.49
N ILE A 49 -14.37 13.27 20.00
CA ILE A 49 -14.59 12.59 18.72
C ILE A 49 -15.73 11.58 18.86
N TYR A 50 -15.75 10.78 19.93
CA TYR A 50 -16.87 9.87 20.19
C TYR A 50 -18.18 10.62 20.37
N ASP A 51 -18.21 11.72 21.13
CA ASP A 51 -19.41 12.55 21.29
C ASP A 51 -19.92 13.08 19.94
N LYS A 52 -19.01 13.46 19.02
CA LYS A 52 -19.38 13.85 17.65
C LYS A 52 -19.96 12.67 16.85
N LEU A 53 -19.42 11.46 17.00
CA LEU A 53 -19.94 10.26 16.33
C LEU A 53 -21.33 9.87 16.84
N VAL A 54 -21.57 9.98 18.15
CA VAL A 54 -22.90 9.79 18.77
C VAL A 54 -23.89 10.82 18.23
N LYS A 55 -23.52 12.11 18.22
CA LYS A 55 -24.36 13.18 17.65
C LYS A 55 -24.69 12.96 16.17
N LYS A 56 -23.78 12.34 15.41
CA LYS A 56 -23.99 11.97 14.00
C LYS A 56 -24.73 10.64 13.81
N GLY A 57 -25.14 9.96 14.88
CA GLY A 57 -25.82 8.67 14.84
C GLY A 57 -24.96 7.53 14.28
N LYS A 58 -23.63 7.66 14.31
CA LYS A 58 -22.71 6.62 13.80
C LYS A 58 -22.48 5.49 14.80
N ILE A 59 -22.59 5.79 16.10
CA ILE A 59 -22.54 4.85 17.22
C ILE A 59 -23.54 5.30 18.30
N ASP A 60 -23.95 4.39 19.18
CA ASP A 60 -24.74 4.76 20.36
C ASP A 60 -23.84 5.18 21.54
N GLN A 61 -24.47 5.78 22.56
CA GLN A 61 -23.75 6.28 23.74
C GLN A 61 -23.06 5.17 24.53
N LYS A 62 -23.69 3.99 24.63
CA LYS A 62 -23.13 2.85 25.36
C LYS A 62 -21.84 2.38 24.71
N LYS A 63 -21.83 2.24 23.39
CA LYS A 63 -20.66 1.83 22.62
C LYS A 63 -19.56 2.88 22.68
N ALA A 64 -19.91 4.17 22.64
CA ALA A 64 -18.96 5.26 22.83
C ALA A 64 -18.26 5.18 24.20
N ASP A 65 -19.03 4.94 25.27
CA ASP A 65 -18.48 4.81 26.63
C ASP A 65 -17.62 3.55 26.79
N GLU A 66 -18.02 2.42 26.20
CA GLU A 66 -17.22 1.19 26.15
C GLU A 66 -15.87 1.40 25.47
N LEU A 67 -15.84 2.01 24.28
CA LEU A 67 -14.61 2.25 23.52
C LEU A 67 -13.74 3.31 24.20
N GLN A 68 -14.33 4.39 24.72
CA GLN A 68 -13.58 5.39 25.49
C GLN A 68 -12.96 4.78 26.77
N GLY A 69 -13.63 3.81 27.39
CA GLY A 69 -13.13 3.09 28.57
C GLY A 69 -11.86 2.27 28.30
N LEU A 70 -11.53 2.00 27.04
CA LEU A 70 -10.27 1.35 26.65
C LEU A 70 -9.07 2.31 26.67
N LEU A 71 -9.30 3.63 26.77
CA LEU A 71 -8.25 4.65 26.82
C LEU A 71 -8.00 5.09 28.26
N ARG A 72 -6.75 4.92 28.71
CA ARG A 72 -6.25 5.47 29.97
C ARG A 72 -4.92 6.16 29.75
N GLY A 73 -4.47 6.95 30.73
CA GLY A 73 -3.16 7.57 30.65
C GLY A 73 -2.64 8.09 31.99
N SER A 74 -1.33 8.32 32.03
CA SER A 74 -0.63 8.79 33.24
C SER A 74 0.68 9.48 32.87
N ILE A 75 1.25 10.22 33.82
CA ILE A 75 2.60 10.76 33.71
C ILE A 75 3.70 9.73 34.02
N LYS A 76 3.32 8.58 34.60
CA LYS A 76 4.20 7.46 34.90
C LYS A 76 3.85 6.27 34.02
N TYR A 77 4.84 5.46 33.68
CA TYR A 77 4.58 4.14 33.11
C TYR A 77 3.79 3.29 34.10
N ASP A 78 2.77 2.59 33.62
CA ASP A 78 2.05 1.58 34.39
C ASP A 78 2.71 0.23 34.16
N SER A 79 3.46 -0.26 35.16
CA SER A 79 4.20 -1.52 35.04
C SER A 79 3.31 -2.69 34.61
N LYS A 80 2.08 -2.77 35.13
CA LYS A 80 1.15 -3.86 34.79
C LYS A 80 0.65 -3.79 33.36
N PHE A 81 0.54 -2.59 32.79
CA PHE A 81 0.16 -2.45 31.38
C PHE A 81 1.33 -2.79 30.45
N PHE A 82 2.55 -2.39 30.83
CA PHE A 82 3.73 -2.58 30.00
C PHE A 82 4.31 -4.01 30.08
N GLU A 83 3.96 -4.81 31.09
CA GLU A 83 4.34 -6.23 31.22
C GLU A 83 3.90 -7.11 30.04
N ASP A 84 2.78 -6.78 29.37
CA ASP A 84 2.22 -7.56 28.26
C ASP A 84 1.83 -6.75 27.03
N VAL A 85 2.28 -5.49 26.93
CA VAL A 85 2.01 -4.59 25.79
C VAL A 85 2.54 -5.18 24.46
N ASP A 86 1.75 -5.04 23.40
CA ASP A 86 2.08 -5.59 22.09
C ASP A 86 2.80 -4.58 21.19
N LEU A 87 2.41 -3.30 21.27
CA LEU A 87 2.91 -2.22 20.43
C LEU A 87 3.11 -0.93 21.25
N VAL A 88 4.21 -0.22 21.03
CA VAL A 88 4.40 1.15 21.51
C VAL A 88 4.61 2.09 20.34
N ILE A 89 3.86 3.20 20.30
CA ILE A 89 3.97 4.25 19.27
C ILE A 89 4.44 5.54 19.94
N GLU A 90 5.64 5.98 19.58
CA GLU A 90 6.21 7.24 20.05
C GLU A 90 5.76 8.41 19.16
N ALA A 91 5.19 9.44 19.77
CA ALA A 91 4.65 10.65 19.13
C ALA A 91 5.00 11.93 19.92
N VAL A 92 6.25 12.04 20.37
CA VAL A 92 6.83 13.19 21.06
C VAL A 92 7.51 14.17 20.07
N PRO A 93 7.94 15.38 20.51
CA PRO A 93 8.58 16.36 19.63
C PRO A 93 9.77 15.80 18.83
N GLU A 94 10.01 16.39 17.65
CA GLU A 94 11.09 16.02 16.71
C GLU A 94 12.49 16.41 17.22
N ILE A 95 12.91 15.79 18.32
CA ILE A 95 14.21 16.00 18.95
C ILE A 95 14.89 14.65 19.17
N MET A 96 15.94 14.39 18.40
CA MET A 96 16.67 13.11 18.37
C MET A 96 17.04 12.58 19.77
N LYS A 97 17.64 13.42 20.62
CA LYS A 97 18.06 13.02 21.98
C LYS A 97 16.90 12.57 22.86
N ILE A 98 15.73 13.19 22.71
CA ILE A 98 14.54 12.83 23.49
C ILE A 98 14.03 11.47 23.04
N LYS A 99 13.90 11.25 21.73
CA LYS A 99 13.44 9.97 21.16
C LYS A 99 14.39 8.82 21.54
N GLN A 100 15.70 9.01 21.41
CA GLN A 100 16.70 8.01 21.83
C GLN A 100 16.54 7.63 23.31
N GLY A 101 16.33 8.62 24.20
CA GLY A 101 16.11 8.38 25.62
C GLY A 101 14.85 7.56 25.89
N ILE A 102 13.76 7.89 25.21
CA ILE A 102 12.48 7.18 25.29
C ILE A 102 12.64 5.73 24.85
N PHE A 103 13.23 5.47 23.68
CA PHE A 103 13.36 4.09 23.19
C PHE A 103 14.32 3.24 24.04
N THR A 104 15.36 3.84 24.62
CA THR A 104 16.22 3.15 25.61
C THR A 104 15.42 2.74 26.85
N GLU A 105 14.54 3.61 27.35
CA GLU A 105 13.67 3.30 28.48
C GLU A 105 12.64 2.22 28.13
N LEU A 106 11.98 2.35 26.96
CA LEU A 106 10.98 1.40 26.48
C LEU A 106 11.56 0.00 26.28
N GLU A 107 12.78 -0.13 25.76
CA GLU A 107 13.41 -1.43 25.57
C GLU A 107 13.58 -2.20 26.88
N ASN A 108 13.80 -1.51 27.99
CA ASN A 108 13.99 -2.11 29.31
C ASN A 108 12.67 -2.50 30.00
N ILE A 109 11.58 -1.79 29.73
CA ILE A 109 10.28 -2.03 30.40
C ILE A 109 9.34 -2.91 29.59
N CYS A 110 9.48 -2.96 28.26
CA CYS A 110 8.62 -3.74 27.38
C CYS A 110 9.17 -5.15 27.18
N PRO A 111 8.31 -6.20 27.14
CA PRO A 111 8.74 -7.55 26.82
C PRO A 111 9.32 -7.63 25.41
N GLU A 112 10.13 -8.65 25.13
CA GLU A 112 10.85 -8.78 23.84
C GLU A 112 9.92 -8.84 22.63
N LYS A 113 8.69 -9.37 22.80
CA LYS A 113 7.66 -9.44 21.76
C LYS A 113 7.16 -8.07 21.29
N THR A 114 7.33 -7.02 22.09
CA THR A 114 6.73 -5.70 21.82
C THR A 114 7.39 -5.05 20.62
N ILE A 115 6.58 -4.60 19.66
CA ILE A 115 7.05 -3.76 18.55
C ILE A 115 7.19 -2.32 19.04
N LEU A 116 8.33 -1.69 18.73
CA LEU A 116 8.65 -0.31 19.09
C LEU A 116 8.59 0.56 17.83
N ALA A 117 7.59 1.43 17.76
CA ALA A 117 7.32 2.26 16.59
C ALA A 117 7.54 3.76 16.87
N SER A 118 8.18 4.48 15.95
CA SER A 118 8.23 5.96 15.98
C SER A 118 7.31 6.57 14.92
N ASN A 119 6.53 7.58 15.30
CA ASN A 119 5.72 8.40 14.39
C ASN A 119 6.53 9.57 13.78
N THR A 120 7.87 9.51 13.77
CA THR A 120 8.67 10.61 13.21
C THR A 120 8.36 10.84 11.72
N SER A 121 8.48 12.09 11.27
CA SER A 121 8.24 12.49 9.87
C SER A 121 9.50 12.89 9.10
N THR A 122 10.61 13.14 9.81
CA THR A 122 11.86 13.65 9.22
C THR A 122 13.13 13.04 9.79
N LEU A 123 13.10 12.43 10.99
CA LEU A 123 14.30 11.89 11.62
C LEU A 123 14.61 10.47 11.12
N SER A 124 15.90 10.17 11.05
CA SER A 124 16.42 8.86 10.67
C SER A 124 16.09 7.79 11.72
N LEU A 125 15.42 6.71 11.32
CA LEU A 125 15.12 5.58 12.20
C LEU A 125 16.38 4.91 12.77
N PRO A 126 17.44 4.63 11.99
CA PRO A 126 18.72 4.15 12.51
C PRO A 126 19.30 5.04 13.61
N GLU A 127 19.18 6.36 13.48
CA GLU A 127 19.69 7.29 14.48
C GLU A 127 18.84 7.28 15.75
N ILE A 128 17.51 7.18 15.64
CA ILE A 128 16.62 7.03 16.80
C ILE A 128 16.93 5.73 17.54
N ALA A 129 17.06 4.63 16.80
CA ALA A 129 17.32 3.29 17.33
C ALA A 129 18.79 3.03 17.67
N ALA A 130 19.68 4.03 17.57
CA ALA A 130 21.12 3.83 17.75
C ALA A 130 21.50 3.17 19.10
N LYS A 131 20.69 3.41 20.13
CA LYS A 131 20.87 2.85 21.49
C LYS A 131 19.96 1.67 21.83
N VAL A 132 19.10 1.25 20.91
CA VAL A 132 18.23 0.08 21.06
C VAL A 132 19.05 -1.15 20.66
N GLU A 133 19.12 -2.16 21.52
CA GLU A 133 19.85 -3.41 21.24
C GLU A 133 19.08 -4.28 20.23
N LYS A 134 17.78 -4.51 20.47
CA LYS A 134 16.89 -5.34 19.64
C LYS A 134 16.21 -4.50 18.56
N LYS A 135 16.94 -4.23 17.49
CA LYS A 135 16.46 -3.39 16.37
C LYS A 135 15.49 -4.11 15.42
N ASP A 136 15.44 -5.44 15.47
CA ASP A 136 14.56 -6.30 14.66
C ASP A 136 13.07 -6.02 14.88
N ARG A 137 12.70 -5.51 16.05
CA ARG A 137 11.34 -5.10 16.42
C ARG A 137 11.10 -3.58 16.36
N PHE A 138 12.06 -2.80 15.86
CA PHE A 138 11.96 -1.35 15.74
C PHE A 138 11.54 -0.94 14.33
N VAL A 139 10.51 -0.10 14.25
CA VAL A 139 9.87 0.34 12.99
C VAL A 139 9.53 1.82 13.04
N GLY A 140 9.32 2.44 11.89
CA GLY A 140 8.57 3.69 11.81
C GLY A 140 7.11 3.39 11.48
N LEU A 141 6.21 4.13 12.11
CA LEU A 141 4.77 4.04 11.84
C LEU A 141 4.24 5.47 11.75
N HIS A 142 4.46 6.09 10.60
CA HIS A 142 4.22 7.52 10.39
C HIS A 142 2.76 7.75 9.97
N PHE A 143 1.98 8.32 10.89
CA PHE A 143 0.60 8.73 10.69
C PHE A 143 0.54 10.19 10.23
N PHE A 144 -0.43 10.48 9.35
CA PHE A 144 -0.69 11.83 8.86
C PHE A 144 -1.72 12.54 9.73
N ASN A 145 -1.49 13.82 10.04
CA ASN A 145 -2.36 14.60 10.91
C ASN A 145 -3.64 15.06 10.17
N PRO A 146 -4.85 14.90 10.75
CA PRO A 146 -5.19 14.17 11.96
C PRO A 146 -5.24 12.65 11.75
N ALA A 147 -4.58 11.89 12.64
CA ALA A 147 -4.41 10.45 12.48
C ALA A 147 -5.71 9.63 12.48
N HIS A 148 -6.82 10.12 13.03
CA HIS A 148 -8.12 9.43 12.99
C HIS A 148 -8.89 9.69 11.68
N VAL A 149 -8.47 10.69 10.89
CA VAL A 149 -9.10 11.10 9.63
C VAL A 149 -8.30 10.60 8.44
N MET A 150 -7.00 10.91 8.41
CA MET A 150 -6.13 10.59 7.28
C MET A 150 -6.00 9.08 7.12
N LYS A 151 -6.03 8.58 5.87
CA LYS A 151 -6.06 7.14 5.61
C LYS A 151 -4.67 6.52 5.53
N LEU A 152 -3.68 7.26 5.09
CA LEU A 152 -2.32 6.76 4.91
C LEU A 152 -1.60 6.52 6.25
N VAL A 153 -0.78 5.47 6.26
CA VAL A 153 0.32 5.26 7.20
C VAL A 153 1.55 4.82 6.42
N GLU A 154 2.71 5.42 6.65
CA GLU A 154 3.97 4.88 6.13
C GLU A 154 4.54 3.89 7.16
N VAL A 155 4.66 2.62 6.77
CA VAL A 155 5.36 1.59 7.56
C VAL A 155 6.81 1.59 7.13
N ILE A 156 7.64 2.22 7.97
CA ILE A 156 9.03 2.52 7.63
C ILE A 156 9.95 1.47 8.25
N TYR A 157 10.84 0.90 7.44
CA TYR A 157 11.78 -0.13 7.89
C TYR A 157 13.22 0.23 7.55
N ASP A 158 14.16 -0.30 8.32
CA ASP A 158 15.60 -0.23 8.02
C ASP A 158 16.16 -1.64 7.82
N GLU A 159 17.44 -1.77 7.45
CA GLU A 159 18.13 -3.05 7.27
C GLU A 159 18.06 -3.95 8.51
N ASN A 160 17.95 -3.37 9.70
CA ASN A 160 17.88 -4.12 10.94
C ASN A 160 16.45 -4.51 11.35
N THR A 161 15.42 -3.99 10.68
CA THR A 161 14.03 -4.29 10.99
C THR A 161 13.66 -5.67 10.41
N SER A 162 13.05 -6.55 11.21
CA SER A 162 12.62 -7.86 10.76
C SER A 162 11.45 -7.78 9.77
N VAL A 163 11.41 -8.72 8.81
CA VAL A 163 10.29 -8.86 7.87
C VAL A 163 8.99 -9.09 8.63
N GLU A 164 9.04 -9.87 9.71
CA GLU A 164 7.90 -10.16 10.57
C GLU A 164 7.32 -8.92 11.26
N ALA A 165 8.17 -7.98 11.69
CA ALA A 165 7.73 -6.71 12.26
C ALA A 165 7.07 -5.82 11.21
N VAL A 166 7.64 -5.74 9.99
CA VAL A 166 7.05 -5.00 8.88
C VAL A 166 5.69 -5.58 8.50
N ASP A 167 5.62 -6.89 8.26
CA ASP A 167 4.38 -7.57 7.88
C ASP A 167 3.31 -7.40 8.97
N THR A 168 3.68 -7.54 10.24
CA THR A 168 2.77 -7.29 11.37
C THR A 168 2.24 -5.84 11.35
N MET A 169 3.07 -4.85 11.05
CA MET A 169 2.64 -3.44 10.98
C MET A 169 1.82 -3.10 9.74
N MET A 170 2.09 -3.74 8.61
CA MET A 170 1.24 -3.65 7.41
C MET A 170 -0.16 -4.20 7.72
N GLU A 171 -0.25 -5.42 8.25
CA GLU A 171 -1.53 -6.05 8.63
C GLU A 171 -2.28 -5.23 9.69
N PHE A 172 -1.56 -4.80 10.73
CA PHE A 172 -2.10 -3.97 11.80
C PHE A 172 -2.70 -2.67 11.26
N SER A 173 -1.99 -1.99 10.35
CA SER A 173 -2.45 -0.74 9.75
C SER A 173 -3.76 -0.94 8.97
N MET A 174 -3.88 -2.02 8.20
CA MET A 174 -5.14 -2.38 7.53
C MET A 174 -6.27 -2.65 8.52
N LEU A 175 -5.98 -3.38 9.62
CA LEU A 175 -6.96 -3.71 10.66
C LEU A 175 -7.50 -2.46 11.37
N ILE A 176 -6.65 -1.44 11.58
CA ILE A 176 -7.09 -0.16 12.16
C ILE A 176 -7.70 0.79 11.11
N GLY A 177 -8.03 0.30 9.91
CA GLY A 177 -8.73 1.03 8.86
C GLY A 177 -7.87 2.06 8.12
N LYS A 178 -6.54 1.86 8.12
CA LYS A 178 -5.56 2.62 7.35
C LYS A 178 -5.17 1.92 6.06
N VAL A 179 -4.50 2.66 5.20
CA VAL A 179 -3.84 2.18 4.00
C VAL A 179 -2.34 2.29 4.28
N PRO A 180 -1.67 1.18 4.63
CA PRO A 180 -0.23 1.21 4.80
C PRO A 180 0.48 1.22 3.44
N ILE A 181 1.61 1.92 3.39
CA ILE A 181 2.60 1.76 2.32
C ILE A 181 3.93 1.35 2.93
N LYS A 182 4.68 0.50 2.22
CA LYS A 182 5.98 0.00 2.68
C LYS A 182 7.10 0.92 2.22
N VAL A 183 7.85 1.49 3.16
CA VAL A 183 8.88 2.50 2.87
C VAL A 183 10.18 2.15 3.56
N LYS A 184 11.29 2.08 2.83
CA LYS A 184 12.62 1.98 3.43
C LYS A 184 13.00 3.33 4.04
N ASN A 185 13.71 3.30 5.16
CA ASN A 185 14.17 4.51 5.82
C ASN A 185 15.02 5.37 4.88
N GLY A 186 14.66 6.65 4.77
CA GLY A 186 15.38 7.65 3.98
C GLY A 186 14.88 9.06 4.28
N PRO A 187 15.67 10.12 4.02
CA PRO A 187 15.26 11.51 4.30
C PRO A 187 13.95 11.88 3.60
N GLY A 188 12.92 12.19 4.40
CA GLY A 188 11.57 12.53 3.93
C GLY A 188 10.67 11.36 3.56
N PHE A 189 11.12 10.11 3.76
CA PHE A 189 10.39 8.89 3.42
C PHE A 189 9.88 8.93 1.97
N ALA A 190 8.63 8.53 1.71
CA ALA A 190 8.05 8.62 0.37
C ALA A 190 7.30 9.94 0.21
N VAL A 191 6.30 10.21 1.06
CA VAL A 191 5.36 11.32 0.81
C VAL A 191 6.01 12.69 0.96
N ASN A 192 6.74 12.95 2.06
CA ASN A 192 7.34 14.26 2.28
C ASN A 192 8.45 14.54 1.27
N ARG A 193 9.19 13.51 0.83
CA ARG A 193 10.22 13.64 -0.19
C ARG A 193 9.65 14.08 -1.55
N VAL A 194 8.41 13.73 -1.88
CA VAL A 194 7.72 14.23 -3.09
C VAL A 194 7.05 15.58 -2.83
N LEU A 195 6.30 15.70 -1.73
CA LEU A 195 5.44 16.85 -1.46
C LEU A 195 6.25 18.15 -1.23
N ILE A 196 7.33 18.08 -0.45
CA ILE A 196 8.05 19.29 -0.05
C ILE A 196 8.75 19.96 -1.24
N PRO A 197 9.47 19.25 -2.13
CA PRO A 197 10.01 19.84 -3.35
C PRO A 197 8.93 20.42 -4.26
N TYR A 198 7.77 19.75 -4.42
CA TYR A 198 6.62 20.30 -5.15
C TYR A 198 6.16 21.65 -4.60
N MET A 199 6.03 21.75 -3.27
CA MET A 199 5.62 22.99 -2.62
C MET A 199 6.71 24.07 -2.65
N ASN A 200 7.99 23.70 -2.61
CA ASN A 200 9.11 24.64 -2.78
C ASN A 200 9.17 25.17 -4.21
N GLU A 201 8.93 24.33 -5.22
CA GLU A 201 8.96 24.75 -6.63
C GLU A 201 7.88 25.79 -6.95
N ALA A 202 6.71 25.71 -6.31
CA ALA A 202 5.70 26.76 -6.40
C ALA A 202 6.23 28.12 -5.90
N VAL A 203 7.01 28.12 -4.81
CA VAL A 203 7.64 29.33 -4.27
C VAL A 203 8.72 29.85 -5.23
N PHE A 204 9.47 28.96 -5.89
CA PHE A 204 10.43 29.36 -6.93
C PHE A 204 9.74 29.98 -8.14
N ALA A 205 8.66 29.39 -8.65
CA ALA A 205 7.88 29.97 -9.75
C ALA A 205 7.37 31.39 -9.42
N LEU A 206 6.93 31.61 -8.17
CA LEU A 206 6.56 32.94 -7.69
C LEU A 206 7.77 33.89 -7.62
N MET A 207 8.91 33.42 -7.13
CA MET A 207 10.15 34.21 -7.05
C MET A 207 10.72 34.54 -8.43
N ASP A 208 10.51 33.67 -9.42
CA ASP A 208 10.87 33.86 -10.82
C ASP A 208 9.89 34.82 -11.53
N GLY A 209 8.73 35.12 -10.92
CA GLY A 209 7.79 36.11 -11.45
C GLY A 209 6.86 35.58 -12.55
N GLU A 210 6.78 34.26 -12.71
CA GLU A 210 6.03 33.60 -13.79
C GLU A 210 4.51 33.64 -13.58
N ALA A 211 4.06 33.74 -12.33
CA ALA A 211 2.67 33.88 -11.93
C ALA A 211 2.52 34.40 -10.50
N SER A 212 1.33 34.89 -10.16
CA SER A 212 0.94 35.22 -8.79
C SER A 212 0.65 33.97 -7.95
N MET A 213 0.62 34.13 -6.62
CA MET A 213 0.29 33.02 -5.70
C MET A 213 -1.10 32.46 -5.99
N GLU A 214 -2.07 33.32 -6.27
CA GLU A 214 -3.45 32.93 -6.58
C GLU A 214 -3.55 32.16 -7.89
N GLU A 215 -2.82 32.56 -8.93
CA GLU A 215 -2.79 31.85 -10.22
C GLU A 215 -2.18 30.46 -10.07
N ILE A 216 -1.05 30.35 -9.37
CA ILE A 216 -0.41 29.06 -9.08
C ILE A 216 -1.34 28.17 -8.25
N ASP A 217 -1.92 28.69 -7.16
CA ASP A 217 -2.89 27.94 -6.35
C ASP A 217 -4.10 27.49 -7.17
N ALA A 218 -4.67 28.36 -7.99
CA ALA A 218 -5.84 28.06 -8.80
C ALA A 218 -5.55 27.00 -9.85
N SER A 219 -4.40 27.08 -10.52
CA SER A 219 -4.02 26.12 -11.57
C SER A 219 -3.87 24.69 -11.04
N MET A 220 -3.32 24.51 -9.84
CA MET A 220 -3.20 23.18 -9.23
C MET A 220 -4.56 22.64 -8.75
N VAL A 221 -5.46 23.53 -8.32
CA VAL A 221 -6.85 23.15 -8.01
C VAL A 221 -7.62 22.78 -9.29
N GLU A 222 -7.40 23.49 -10.39
CA GLU A 222 -7.96 23.17 -11.71
C GLU A 222 -7.47 21.81 -12.22
N PHE A 223 -6.17 21.51 -12.03
CA PHE A 223 -5.62 20.16 -12.26
C PHE A 223 -6.34 19.11 -11.40
N GLY A 224 -6.83 19.48 -10.22
CA GLY A 224 -7.67 18.63 -9.37
C GLY A 224 -7.17 18.47 -7.94
N MET A 225 -6.01 19.07 -7.59
CA MET A 225 -5.52 19.05 -6.20
C MET A 225 -6.58 19.65 -5.26
N PRO A 226 -6.71 19.15 -4.02
CA PRO A 226 -7.70 19.66 -3.07
C PRO A 226 -7.42 21.11 -2.65
N MET A 227 -6.17 21.56 -2.78
CA MET A 227 -5.67 22.83 -2.29
C MET A 227 -4.40 23.21 -3.06
N GLY A 228 -4.27 24.50 -3.37
CA GLY A 228 -3.04 25.04 -3.97
C GLY A 228 -1.85 25.02 -3.02
N PRO A 229 -0.61 25.00 -3.55
CA PRO A 229 0.61 24.83 -2.75
C PRO A 229 0.84 25.92 -1.69
N PHE A 230 0.48 27.19 -1.94
CA PHE A 230 0.67 28.26 -0.96
C PHE A 230 -0.34 28.17 0.19
N SER A 231 -1.60 27.86 -0.15
CA SER A 231 -2.63 27.58 0.86
C SER A 231 -2.24 26.39 1.74
N LEU A 232 -1.69 25.34 1.12
CA LEU A 232 -1.23 24.15 1.81
C LEU A 232 -0.04 24.48 2.72
N TRP A 233 0.92 25.30 2.26
CA TRP A 233 2.04 25.76 3.08
C TRP A 233 1.56 26.45 4.36
N ASP A 234 0.62 27.36 4.23
CA ASP A 234 0.06 28.10 5.37
C ASP A 234 -0.75 27.21 6.32
N LEU A 235 -1.39 26.15 5.80
CA LEU A 235 -2.13 25.18 6.61
C LEU A 235 -1.18 24.28 7.41
N VAL A 236 -0.12 23.77 6.77
CA VAL A 236 0.90 22.93 7.41
C VAL A 236 1.69 23.73 8.45
N GLY A 237 2.04 24.97 8.10
CA GLY A 237 2.85 25.86 8.91
C GLY A 237 4.27 25.98 8.36
N LEU A 238 4.72 27.22 8.13
CA LEU A 238 5.96 27.49 7.39
C LEU A 238 7.23 27.09 8.15
N ASP A 239 7.21 27.06 9.48
CA ASP A 239 8.32 26.59 10.33
C ASP A 239 8.54 25.08 10.23
N VAL A 240 7.46 24.31 10.28
CA VAL A 240 7.50 22.85 10.06
C VAL A 240 7.98 22.57 8.65
N GLY A 241 7.45 23.31 7.68
CA GLY A 241 7.86 23.26 6.29
C GLY A 241 9.33 23.55 6.07
N LEU A 242 9.85 24.64 6.66
CA LEU A 242 11.25 25.02 6.55
C LEU A 242 12.16 23.92 7.12
N HIS A 243 11.82 23.34 8.27
CA HIS A 243 12.61 22.25 8.84
C HIS A 243 12.66 21.01 7.93
N ALA A 244 11.54 20.64 7.32
CA ALA A 244 11.48 19.55 6.35
C ALA A 244 12.29 19.88 5.08
N SER A 245 12.14 21.11 4.56
CA SER A 245 12.90 21.60 3.40
C SER A 245 14.42 21.58 3.65
N GLU A 246 14.88 22.03 4.82
CA GLU A 246 16.30 21.99 5.20
C GLU A 246 16.83 20.56 5.35
N THR A 247 15.98 19.64 5.84
CA THR A 247 16.33 18.22 5.93
C THR A 247 16.57 17.61 4.55
N LEU A 248 15.70 17.93 3.58
CA LEU A 248 15.83 17.46 2.19
C LEU A 248 16.97 18.16 1.45
N GLU A 249 17.17 19.46 1.63
CA GLU A 249 18.31 20.20 1.04
C GLU A 249 19.64 19.63 1.54
N LYS A 250 19.75 19.30 2.84
CA LYS A 250 20.94 18.66 3.39
C LYS A 250 21.20 17.27 2.77
N ALA A 251 20.14 16.53 2.47
CA ALA A 251 20.24 15.18 1.92
C ALA A 251 20.51 15.15 0.40
N TYR A 252 19.90 16.07 -0.34
CA TYR A 252 19.79 16.00 -1.79
C TYR A 252 20.33 17.25 -2.52
N GLY A 253 20.79 18.26 -1.77
CA GLY A 253 21.39 19.47 -2.31
C GLY A 253 20.45 20.25 -3.22
N MET A 254 20.98 20.67 -4.38
CA MET A 254 20.29 21.51 -5.35
C MET A 254 19.10 20.85 -6.05
N ARG A 255 18.89 19.54 -5.86
CA ARG A 255 17.68 18.83 -6.30
C ARG A 255 16.46 19.17 -5.43
N ALA A 256 16.68 19.55 -4.18
CA ALA A 256 15.64 19.96 -3.24
C ALA A 256 16.02 21.26 -2.51
N PRO A 257 16.24 22.38 -3.23
CA PRO A 257 16.72 23.62 -2.63
C PRO A 257 15.62 24.30 -1.81
N VAL A 258 16.01 25.05 -0.77
CA VAL A 258 15.07 25.79 0.07
C VAL A 258 14.89 27.24 -0.42
N PRO A 259 13.66 27.68 -0.76
CA PRO A 259 13.40 29.04 -1.21
C PRO A 259 13.74 30.10 -0.16
N GLU A 260 14.41 31.19 -0.58
CA GLU A 260 14.79 32.29 0.33
C GLU A 260 13.58 33.04 0.89
N LEU A 261 12.47 33.08 0.13
CA LEU A 261 11.21 33.64 0.61
C LEU A 261 10.67 32.87 1.82
N LEU A 262 10.71 31.53 1.79
CA LEU A 262 10.26 30.69 2.90
C LEU A 262 11.09 30.96 4.17
N LYS A 263 12.43 30.97 4.04
CA LYS A 263 13.37 31.32 5.11
C LYS A 263 13.04 32.71 5.71
N THR A 264 12.75 33.68 4.84
CA THR A 264 12.43 35.05 5.26
C THR A 264 11.13 35.15 6.05
N LEU A 265 10.06 34.48 5.61
CA LEU A 265 8.77 34.52 6.29
C LEU A 265 8.83 33.88 7.68
N VAL A 266 9.50 32.73 7.80
CA VAL A 266 9.68 32.05 9.09
C VAL A 266 10.47 32.92 10.06
N LYS A 267 11.56 33.54 9.61
CA LYS A 267 12.37 34.46 10.42
C LYS A 267 11.57 35.66 10.94
N LYS A 268 10.52 36.08 10.21
CA LYS A 268 9.61 37.17 10.62
C LYS A 268 8.45 36.71 11.51
N GLY A 269 8.34 35.41 11.79
CA GLY A 269 7.24 34.85 12.58
C GLY A 269 5.92 34.75 11.81
N SER A 270 5.94 34.83 10.48
CA SER A 270 4.80 34.58 9.61
C SER A 270 4.71 33.08 9.36
N LEU A 271 4.05 32.34 10.24
CA LEU A 271 4.07 30.87 10.25
C LEU A 271 2.83 30.21 9.63
N GLY A 272 2.01 30.96 8.89
CA GLY A 272 0.78 30.48 8.27
C GLY A 272 -0.47 30.72 9.12
N GLN A 273 -1.48 29.85 8.97
CA GLN A 273 -2.80 30.01 9.59
C GLN A 273 -2.73 30.04 11.12
N LYS A 274 -1.80 29.28 11.73
CA LYS A 274 -1.63 29.23 13.19
C LYS A 274 -1.21 30.56 13.83
N THR A 275 -0.56 31.44 13.05
CA THR A 275 -0.20 32.81 13.46
C THR A 275 -1.07 33.87 12.76
N GLY A 276 -2.07 33.44 11.98
CA GLY A 276 -2.94 34.32 11.18
C GLY A 276 -2.26 34.97 9.97
N LYS A 277 -0.98 34.67 9.70
CA LYS A 277 -0.17 35.25 8.61
C LYS A 277 0.93 34.30 8.16
N GLY A 278 1.09 34.10 6.86
CA GLY A 278 2.14 33.34 6.20
C GLY A 278 2.39 33.88 4.78
N PHE A 279 2.21 33.05 3.76
CA PHE A 279 2.11 33.51 2.37
C PHE A 279 0.88 34.39 2.16
N TYR A 280 -0.25 34.00 2.75
CA TYR A 280 -1.44 34.81 2.84
C TYR A 280 -1.59 35.44 4.24
N ASP A 281 -2.24 36.60 4.30
CA ASP A 281 -2.79 37.19 5.52
C ASP A 281 -4.22 36.66 5.72
N TYR A 282 -4.52 36.19 6.93
CA TYR A 282 -5.82 35.63 7.32
C TYR A 282 -6.60 36.55 8.27
N SER A 283 -6.04 37.71 8.66
CA SER A 283 -6.67 38.60 9.65
C SER A 283 -7.94 39.30 9.13
N SER A 284 -8.09 39.41 7.81
CA SER A 284 -9.23 40.08 7.15
C SER A 284 -9.73 39.32 5.91
N GLY A 285 -9.68 37.97 5.99
CA GLY A 285 -9.89 37.06 4.87
C GLY A 285 -8.59 36.78 4.11
N LYS A 286 -8.55 35.67 3.36
CA LYS A 286 -7.37 35.21 2.61
C LYS A 286 -6.97 36.23 1.53
N LYS A 287 -5.84 36.91 1.71
CA LYS A 287 -5.23 37.85 0.74
C LYS A 287 -3.71 37.72 0.75
N PRO A 288 -2.99 38.04 -0.33
CA PRO A 288 -1.52 38.06 -0.33
C PRO A 288 -0.95 38.86 0.84
N ALA A 289 0.04 38.29 1.54
CA ALA A 289 0.69 38.98 2.63
C ALA A 289 1.60 40.11 2.10
N LYS A 290 1.54 41.29 2.73
CA LYS A 290 2.39 42.44 2.37
C LYS A 290 3.88 42.14 2.48
N GLU A 291 4.24 41.25 3.39
CA GLU A 291 5.60 40.75 3.60
C GLU A 291 6.14 40.02 2.36
N VAL A 292 5.30 39.25 1.67
CA VAL A 292 5.62 38.57 0.40
C VAL A 292 5.82 39.60 -0.71
N GLU A 293 4.87 40.52 -0.90
CA GLU A 293 5.00 41.58 -1.90
C GLU A 293 6.27 42.41 -1.72
N THR A 294 6.60 42.74 -0.47
CA THR A 294 7.80 43.51 -0.13
C THR A 294 9.07 42.73 -0.42
N PHE A 295 9.07 41.42 -0.17
CA PHE A 295 10.18 40.54 -0.52
C PHE A 295 10.36 40.49 -2.04
N LEU A 296 9.32 40.16 -2.80
CA LEU A 296 9.38 40.01 -4.26
C LEU A 296 9.85 41.29 -4.96
N LYS A 297 9.32 42.46 -4.55
CA LYS A 297 9.77 43.77 -5.07
C LYS A 297 11.26 44.03 -4.86
N ASN A 298 11.86 43.51 -3.80
CA ASN A 298 13.30 43.65 -3.54
C ASN A 298 14.11 42.55 -4.21
N TRP A 299 13.55 41.34 -4.30
CA TRP A 299 14.12 40.20 -5.00
C TRP A 299 14.30 40.51 -6.49
N TRP A 300 13.26 40.97 -7.17
CA TRP A 300 13.29 41.27 -8.61
C TRP A 300 14.20 42.42 -9.02
N LYS A 301 14.59 43.29 -8.09
CA LYS A 301 15.63 44.31 -8.34
C LYS A 301 17.02 43.70 -8.51
N LYS A 302 17.27 42.54 -7.90
CA LYS A 302 18.57 41.85 -7.90
C LYS A 302 18.58 40.64 -8.80
N ASN A 303 17.43 39.98 -8.94
CA ASN A 303 17.22 38.80 -9.77
C ASN A 303 16.04 39.12 -10.70
N PRO A 304 16.28 39.69 -11.89
CA PRO A 304 15.21 39.94 -12.86
C PRO A 304 14.38 38.67 -13.06
N GLY A 305 13.05 38.83 -13.08
CA GLY A 305 12.14 37.69 -13.30
C GLY A 305 12.33 37.05 -14.67
N SER A 306 11.73 35.88 -14.83
CA SER A 306 11.62 35.17 -16.09
C SER A 306 10.59 35.84 -17.01
N ASP A 307 10.81 35.76 -18.32
CA ASP A 307 9.79 36.08 -19.34
C ASP A 307 8.85 34.89 -19.62
N GLU A 308 9.12 33.73 -18.99
CA GLU A 308 8.31 32.52 -19.13
C GLU A 308 6.95 32.64 -18.42
N VAL A 309 5.95 31.98 -18.97
CA VAL A 309 4.61 31.88 -18.37
C VAL A 309 4.55 30.60 -17.54
N PHE A 310 4.03 30.70 -16.31
CA PHE A 310 3.90 29.54 -15.44
C PHE A 310 3.05 28.42 -16.06
N SER A 311 3.57 27.20 -16.04
CA SER A 311 2.85 25.97 -16.38
C SER A 311 2.74 25.05 -15.14
N PRO A 312 1.56 24.47 -14.85
CA PRO A 312 1.41 23.44 -13.81
C PRO A 312 2.36 22.25 -13.98
N GLU A 313 2.78 21.96 -15.22
CA GLU A 313 3.74 20.91 -15.55
C GLU A 313 5.08 21.11 -14.84
N ARG A 314 5.49 22.35 -14.57
CA ARG A 314 6.70 22.65 -13.78
C ARG A 314 6.63 21.99 -12.40
N LEU A 315 5.47 22.04 -11.76
CA LEU A 315 5.27 21.44 -10.42
C LEU A 315 5.05 19.93 -10.50
N LEU A 316 4.34 19.46 -11.54
CA LEU A 316 4.14 18.02 -11.77
C LEU A 316 5.45 17.31 -12.08
N ALA A 317 6.34 17.93 -12.86
CA ALA A 317 7.66 17.41 -13.17
C ALA A 317 8.49 17.15 -11.91
N VAL A 318 8.43 18.05 -10.90
CA VAL A 318 9.10 17.83 -9.62
C VAL A 318 8.51 16.63 -8.88
N GLN A 319 7.18 16.46 -8.87
CA GLN A 319 6.55 15.30 -8.25
C GLN A 319 6.97 13.99 -8.93
N ILE A 320 6.92 13.95 -10.26
CA ILE A 320 7.28 12.78 -11.06
C ILE A 320 8.76 12.45 -10.86
N ARG A 321 9.64 13.45 -10.98
CA ARG A 321 11.08 13.27 -10.80
C ARG A 321 11.42 12.71 -9.41
N GLU A 322 10.90 13.33 -8.34
CA GLU A 322 11.17 12.84 -6.99
C GLU A 322 10.63 11.43 -6.76
N SER A 323 9.47 11.11 -7.34
CA SER A 323 8.90 9.76 -7.31
C SER A 323 9.81 8.75 -8.01
N LEU A 324 10.33 9.07 -9.20
CA LEU A 324 11.30 8.22 -9.92
C LEU A 324 12.63 8.09 -9.17
N CYS A 325 13.07 9.13 -8.46
CA CYS A 325 14.26 9.03 -7.61
C CYS A 325 14.01 8.14 -6.38
N ILE A 326 12.84 8.20 -5.74
CA ILE A 326 12.48 7.29 -4.63
C ILE A 326 12.47 5.84 -5.11
N LEU A 327 11.90 5.59 -6.30
CA LEU A 327 11.89 4.28 -6.94
C LEU A 327 13.33 3.79 -7.22
N SER A 328 14.16 4.64 -7.83
CA SER A 328 15.55 4.31 -8.18
C SER A 328 16.43 4.06 -6.94
N ASP A 329 16.16 4.77 -5.84
CA ASP A 329 16.86 4.59 -4.56
C ASP A 329 16.40 3.32 -3.81
N GLY A 330 15.39 2.60 -4.32
CA GLY A 330 14.81 1.43 -3.68
C GLY A 330 14.11 1.75 -2.36
N ILE A 331 13.62 2.98 -2.20
CA ILE A 331 12.94 3.42 -0.98
C ILE A 331 11.51 2.90 -0.93
N ALA A 332 10.78 2.95 -2.05
CA ALA A 332 9.42 2.45 -2.14
C ALA A 332 9.13 1.98 -3.57
N SER A 333 8.16 1.08 -3.70
CA SER A 333 7.65 0.67 -5.01
C SER A 333 6.86 1.80 -5.67
N ALA A 334 6.69 1.78 -6.99
CA ALA A 334 5.85 2.76 -7.68
C ALA A 334 4.41 2.79 -7.12
N ASN A 335 3.84 1.61 -6.82
CA ASN A 335 2.51 1.48 -6.19
C ASN A 335 2.44 2.15 -4.82
N ASP A 336 3.45 1.93 -3.97
CA ASP A 336 3.52 2.51 -2.63
C ASP A 336 3.66 4.04 -2.71
N ILE A 337 4.49 4.55 -3.63
CA ILE A 337 4.68 6.00 -3.84
C ILE A 337 3.36 6.65 -4.23
N ASP A 338 2.71 6.13 -5.26
CA ASP A 338 1.45 6.68 -5.80
C ASP A 338 0.29 6.56 -4.81
N THR A 339 0.15 5.40 -4.15
CA THR A 339 -0.80 5.21 -3.05
C THR A 339 -0.54 6.18 -1.90
N GLY A 340 0.74 6.45 -1.61
CA GLY A 340 1.19 7.46 -0.65
C GLY A 340 0.74 8.86 -1.03
N MET A 341 0.92 9.27 -2.29
CA MET A 341 0.47 10.59 -2.74
C MET A 341 -1.06 10.70 -2.76
N VAL A 342 -1.79 9.66 -3.18
CA VAL A 342 -3.25 9.64 -3.14
C VAL A 342 -3.79 9.77 -1.72
N TYR A 343 -3.33 8.96 -0.76
CA TYR A 343 -3.92 8.97 0.58
C TYR A 343 -3.25 9.95 1.56
N GLY A 344 -2.03 10.38 1.28
CA GLY A 344 -1.25 11.32 2.08
C GLY A 344 -1.52 12.77 1.69
N THR A 345 -1.61 13.05 0.39
CA THR A 345 -1.76 14.42 -0.14
C THR A 345 -3.09 14.66 -0.87
N ASN A 346 -3.94 13.63 -0.99
CA ASN A 346 -5.15 13.65 -1.82
C ASN A 346 -4.84 13.98 -3.28
N PHE A 347 -3.80 13.38 -3.85
CA PHE A 347 -3.57 13.42 -5.30
C PHE A 347 -4.87 13.04 -6.05
N PRO A 348 -5.26 13.77 -7.11
CA PRO A 348 -6.61 13.67 -7.68
C PRO A 348 -6.87 12.35 -8.41
N THR A 349 -7.52 11.41 -7.72
CA THR A 349 -7.90 10.09 -8.28
C THR A 349 -8.84 10.13 -9.48
N LYS A 350 -9.48 11.28 -9.75
CA LYS A 350 -10.25 11.50 -10.99
C LYS A 350 -9.38 11.74 -12.22
N VAL A 351 -8.13 12.15 -12.00
CA VAL A 351 -7.13 12.34 -13.04
C VAL A 351 -6.32 11.07 -13.20
N SER A 352 -5.73 10.59 -12.11
CA SER A 352 -4.85 9.42 -12.11
C SER A 352 -4.58 8.90 -10.70
N TRP A 353 -4.05 7.67 -10.57
CA TRP A 353 -3.79 7.03 -9.27
C TRP A 353 -2.50 7.50 -8.57
N GLY A 354 -1.84 8.54 -9.07
CA GLY A 354 -0.65 9.13 -8.46
C GLY A 354 0.25 9.78 -9.52
N PRO A 355 1.37 10.39 -9.11
CA PRO A 355 2.28 11.04 -10.05
C PRO A 355 2.92 10.08 -11.06
N LEU A 356 3.33 8.87 -10.66
CA LEU A 356 3.95 7.92 -11.60
C LEU A 356 2.92 7.31 -12.55
N HIS A 357 1.73 6.98 -12.06
CA HIS A 357 0.62 6.49 -12.88
C HIS A 357 0.17 7.58 -13.85
N TYR A 358 0.17 8.85 -13.44
CA TYR A 358 -0.09 9.98 -14.36
C TYR A 358 0.98 10.08 -15.45
N ALA A 359 2.24 9.95 -15.08
CA ALA A 359 3.35 9.97 -16.03
C ALA A 359 3.27 8.80 -17.04
N GLU A 360 3.00 7.59 -16.59
CA GLU A 360 2.96 6.39 -17.44
C GLU A 360 1.69 6.30 -18.29
N GLU A 361 0.50 6.46 -17.68
CA GLU A 361 -0.78 6.15 -18.34
C GLU A 361 -1.44 7.36 -19.02
N ASN A 362 -1.15 8.59 -18.56
CA ASN A 362 -1.79 9.80 -19.09
C ASN A 362 -0.87 10.63 -19.99
N MET A 363 0.43 10.69 -19.69
CA MET A 363 1.41 11.45 -20.47
C MET A 363 2.18 10.56 -21.45
N GLY A 364 2.73 9.46 -20.97
CA GLY A 364 3.72 8.66 -21.68
C GLY A 364 5.15 9.16 -21.40
N TRP A 365 6.10 8.23 -21.32
CA TRP A 365 7.47 8.52 -20.89
C TRP A 365 8.26 9.42 -21.86
N ASP A 366 7.96 9.39 -23.17
CA ASP A 366 8.55 10.30 -24.17
C ASP A 366 8.20 11.78 -23.89
N ASP A 367 6.95 12.05 -23.52
CA ASP A 367 6.47 13.40 -23.20
C ASP A 367 7.01 13.87 -21.84
N VAL A 368 7.10 12.95 -20.87
CA VAL A 368 7.73 13.23 -19.58
C VAL A 368 9.21 13.60 -19.75
N TYR A 369 9.93 12.85 -20.58
CA TYR A 369 11.33 13.15 -20.92
C TYR A 369 11.44 14.54 -21.54
N SER A 370 10.63 14.83 -22.55
CA SER A 370 10.64 16.11 -23.27
C SER A 370 10.33 17.30 -22.34
N MET A 371 9.35 17.13 -21.45
CA MET A 371 9.00 18.10 -20.42
C MET A 371 10.18 18.36 -19.47
N MET A 372 10.79 17.30 -18.90
CA MET A 372 11.91 17.43 -17.97
C MET A 372 13.13 18.07 -18.64
N SER A 373 13.47 17.69 -19.88
CA SER A 373 14.58 18.30 -20.63
C SER A 373 14.36 19.80 -20.89
N SER A 374 13.12 20.21 -21.15
CA SER A 374 12.78 21.62 -21.34
C SER A 374 12.96 22.43 -20.05
N LEU A 375 12.51 21.88 -18.91
CA LEU A 375 12.68 22.50 -17.60
C LEU A 375 14.14 22.53 -17.15
N GLU A 376 14.92 21.49 -17.45
CA GLU A 376 16.36 21.44 -17.25
C GLU A 376 17.08 22.55 -18.03
N TYR A 377 16.70 22.79 -19.27
CA TYR A 377 17.25 23.89 -20.07
C TYR A 377 16.93 25.27 -19.48
N LEU A 378 15.70 25.48 -19.00
CA LEU A 378 15.25 26.77 -18.47
C LEU A 378 15.81 27.08 -17.07
N TYR A 379 15.81 26.09 -16.16
CA TYR A 379 16.08 26.31 -14.73
C TYR A 379 17.38 25.66 -14.23
N GLY A 380 18.04 24.90 -15.10
CA GLY A 380 19.34 24.29 -14.86
C GLY A 380 19.28 22.81 -14.47
N PRO A 381 20.35 22.05 -14.79
CA PRO A 381 20.44 20.60 -14.58
C PRO A 381 20.42 20.20 -13.11
N GLU A 382 20.85 21.08 -12.20
CA GLU A 382 20.92 20.74 -10.79
C GLU A 382 19.52 20.57 -10.15
N ARG A 383 18.52 21.31 -10.64
CA ARG A 383 17.16 21.31 -10.08
C ARG A 383 16.23 20.35 -10.80
N PHE A 384 16.41 20.13 -12.10
CA PHE A 384 15.56 19.27 -12.95
C PHE A 384 16.32 18.10 -13.58
N SER A 385 17.33 17.57 -12.88
CA SER A 385 18.10 16.42 -13.36
C SER A 385 17.22 15.22 -13.69
N MET A 386 17.51 14.60 -14.84
CA MET A 386 16.82 13.39 -15.27
C MET A 386 17.13 12.21 -14.33
N PRO A 387 16.13 11.48 -13.82
CA PRO A 387 16.35 10.26 -13.05
C PRO A 387 17.00 9.15 -13.90
N VAL A 388 17.87 8.34 -13.28
CA VAL A 388 18.63 7.27 -13.98
C VAL A 388 17.75 6.21 -14.64
N ILE A 389 16.53 5.99 -14.15
CA ILE A 389 15.60 5.01 -14.70
C ILE A 389 14.91 5.48 -16.00
N MET A 390 14.99 6.78 -16.34
CA MET A 390 14.23 7.36 -17.44
C MET A 390 14.50 6.69 -18.79
N ASP A 391 15.76 6.35 -19.08
CA ASP A 391 16.13 5.71 -20.36
C ASP A 391 15.43 4.36 -20.55
N ALA A 392 15.26 3.58 -19.47
CA ALA A 392 14.56 2.31 -19.51
C ALA A 392 13.06 2.52 -19.76
N LEU A 393 12.47 3.52 -19.11
CA LEU A 393 11.05 3.87 -19.25
C LEU A 393 10.70 4.34 -20.66
N VAL A 394 11.55 5.18 -21.26
CA VAL A 394 11.44 5.60 -22.67
C VAL A 394 11.64 4.43 -23.64
N ALA A 395 12.43 3.42 -23.26
CA ALA A 395 12.59 2.19 -24.04
C ALA A 395 11.39 1.24 -23.97
N GLY A 396 10.37 1.55 -23.15
CA GLY A 396 9.14 0.79 -23.01
C GLY A 396 9.05 -0.06 -21.74
N ASP A 397 10.00 0.05 -20.81
CA ASP A 397 9.84 -0.53 -19.47
C ASP A 397 8.76 0.24 -18.70
N SER A 398 8.11 -0.45 -17.77
CA SER A 398 7.11 0.15 -16.88
C SER A 398 7.74 0.45 -15.52
N ALA A 399 7.34 1.57 -14.92
CA ALA A 399 7.70 1.89 -13.54
C ALA A 399 7.03 0.94 -12.53
N PHE A 400 5.97 0.24 -12.95
CA PHE A 400 5.13 -0.58 -12.11
C PHE A 400 5.46 -2.07 -12.19
N THR A 401 5.37 -2.74 -11.04
CA THR A 401 5.39 -4.20 -10.93
C THR A 401 4.12 -4.62 -10.20
N ASN A 402 3.16 -5.14 -10.95
CA ASN A 402 1.81 -5.42 -10.46
C ASN A 402 1.66 -6.84 -9.92
N CYS A 403 2.67 -7.69 -10.07
CA CYS A 403 2.73 -9.00 -9.43
C CYS A 403 4.16 -9.39 -9.10
N SER A 404 4.37 -9.95 -7.91
CA SER A 404 5.66 -10.49 -7.45
C SER A 404 5.43 -11.70 -6.55
N TYR A 405 6.47 -12.51 -6.32
CA TYR A 405 6.40 -13.61 -5.36
C TYR A 405 7.66 -13.77 -4.50
N VAL A 406 7.48 -14.32 -3.30
CA VAL A 406 8.55 -14.72 -2.37
C VAL A 406 8.38 -16.18 -1.99
N VAL A 407 9.48 -16.94 -1.90
CA VAL A 407 9.48 -18.37 -1.57
C VAL A 407 10.01 -18.59 -0.17
N ASP A 408 9.28 -19.33 0.68
CA ASP A 408 9.75 -19.73 2.00
C ASP A 408 10.59 -21.02 1.98
N ASN A 409 11.17 -21.37 3.13
CA ASN A 409 12.02 -22.57 3.27
C ASN A 409 11.27 -23.90 3.12
N ASP A 410 9.94 -23.88 3.20
CA ASP A 410 9.09 -25.07 3.01
C ASP A 410 8.64 -25.21 1.53
N GLY A 411 9.12 -24.32 0.66
CA GLY A 411 8.79 -24.31 -0.77
C GLY A 411 7.42 -23.72 -1.08
N VAL A 412 6.86 -22.90 -0.20
CA VAL A 412 5.62 -22.16 -0.47
C VAL A 412 5.96 -20.80 -1.07
N ALA A 413 5.53 -20.56 -2.31
CA ALA A 413 5.60 -19.25 -2.95
C ALA A 413 4.35 -18.44 -2.60
N VAL A 414 4.52 -17.26 -2.00
CA VAL A 414 3.43 -16.28 -1.82
C VAL A 414 3.54 -15.26 -2.93
N MET A 415 2.60 -15.33 -3.87
CA MET A 415 2.46 -14.45 -5.01
C MET A 415 1.38 -13.41 -4.74
N THR A 416 1.74 -12.13 -4.86
CA THR A 416 0.88 -10.99 -4.51
C THR A 416 0.64 -10.14 -5.74
N ILE A 417 -0.61 -9.93 -6.09
CA ILE A 417 -1.05 -8.92 -7.08
C ILE A 417 -1.19 -7.58 -6.37
N ASP A 418 -0.55 -6.55 -6.88
CA ASP A 418 -0.57 -5.20 -6.32
C ASP A 418 -0.78 -4.19 -7.46
N ASN A 419 -2.04 -3.90 -7.74
CA ASN A 419 -2.45 -2.89 -8.71
C ASN A 419 -3.59 -2.05 -8.09
N PRO A 420 -3.24 -1.14 -7.16
CA PRO A 420 -4.24 -0.40 -6.40
C PRO A 420 -5.14 0.47 -7.31
N PRO A 421 -6.39 0.77 -6.88
CA PRO A 421 -6.98 0.45 -5.58
C PRO A 421 -7.61 -0.94 -5.46
N MET A 422 -7.89 -1.60 -6.59
CA MET A 422 -8.79 -2.76 -6.62
C MET A 422 -8.21 -3.98 -7.35
N ASN A 423 -6.90 -3.98 -7.62
CA ASN A 423 -6.16 -5.03 -8.31
C ASN A 423 -6.81 -5.41 -9.64
N THR A 424 -7.16 -4.42 -10.48
CA THR A 424 -7.81 -4.69 -11.77
C THR A 424 -6.87 -5.43 -12.71
N LEU A 425 -7.44 -6.33 -13.52
CA LEU A 425 -6.72 -7.11 -14.54
C LEU A 425 -6.56 -6.30 -15.84
N GLY A 426 -5.85 -5.18 -15.75
CA GLY A 426 -5.35 -4.46 -16.92
C GLY A 426 -4.28 -5.28 -17.68
N TYR A 427 -3.82 -4.76 -18.81
CA TYR A 427 -2.77 -5.41 -19.61
C TYR A 427 -1.52 -5.77 -18.78
N LYS A 428 -0.92 -4.80 -18.08
CA LYS A 428 0.29 -4.99 -17.27
C LYS A 428 0.10 -6.03 -16.18
N THR A 429 -0.99 -5.94 -15.41
CA THR A 429 -1.30 -6.89 -14.34
C THR A 429 -1.42 -8.32 -14.87
N ARG A 430 -2.10 -8.52 -16.01
CA ARG A 430 -2.20 -9.86 -16.62
C ARG A 430 -0.85 -10.38 -17.11
N ALA A 431 -0.02 -9.52 -17.70
CA ALA A 431 1.32 -9.87 -18.14
C ALA A 431 2.21 -10.29 -16.95
N ASP A 432 2.21 -9.50 -15.88
CA ASP A 432 3.00 -9.78 -14.67
C ASP A 432 2.55 -11.06 -13.98
N VAL A 433 1.24 -11.29 -13.81
CA VAL A 433 0.72 -12.53 -13.24
C VAL A 433 1.16 -13.73 -14.08
N THR A 434 1.01 -13.67 -15.40
CA THR A 434 1.41 -14.75 -16.29
C THR A 434 2.92 -15.04 -16.16
N ALA A 435 3.76 -14.00 -16.22
CA ALA A 435 5.21 -14.14 -16.11
C ALA A 435 5.64 -14.72 -14.75
N ASN A 436 5.07 -14.23 -13.64
CA ASN A 436 5.41 -14.70 -12.30
C ASN A 436 4.94 -16.14 -12.05
N VAL A 437 3.78 -16.56 -12.60
CA VAL A 437 3.32 -17.96 -12.52
C VAL A 437 4.30 -18.87 -13.25
N LEU A 438 4.69 -18.53 -14.48
CA LEU A 438 5.67 -19.31 -15.24
C LEU A 438 7.02 -19.39 -14.51
N GLN A 439 7.50 -18.28 -13.94
CA GLN A 439 8.73 -18.27 -13.15
C GLN A 439 8.63 -19.14 -11.89
N ALA A 440 7.53 -19.05 -11.14
CA ALA A 440 7.33 -19.86 -9.94
C ALA A 440 7.16 -21.36 -10.26
N VAL A 441 6.54 -21.70 -11.40
CA VAL A 441 6.48 -23.08 -11.91
C VAL A 441 7.87 -23.59 -12.29
N ALA A 442 8.72 -22.77 -12.90
CA ALA A 442 10.10 -23.15 -13.23
C ALA A 442 11.05 -23.21 -12.01
N ASP A 443 10.77 -22.48 -10.93
CA ASP A 443 11.65 -22.39 -9.76
C ASP A 443 11.66 -23.71 -8.96
N PRO A 444 12.80 -24.44 -8.87
CA PRO A 444 12.87 -25.75 -8.21
C PRO A 444 12.67 -25.69 -6.69
N ARG A 445 12.71 -24.50 -6.08
CA ARG A 445 12.40 -24.30 -4.65
C ARG A 445 10.90 -24.37 -4.40
N VAL A 446 10.09 -23.93 -5.37
CA VAL A 446 8.64 -23.82 -5.24
C VAL A 446 7.98 -25.19 -5.38
N ARG A 447 7.10 -25.51 -4.42
CA ARG A 447 6.24 -26.71 -4.39
C ARG A 447 4.76 -26.36 -4.49
N VAL A 448 4.34 -25.21 -3.93
CA VAL A 448 2.96 -24.72 -3.94
C VAL A 448 2.97 -23.20 -4.08
N ILE A 449 2.03 -22.65 -4.84
CA ILE A 449 1.85 -21.21 -5.03
C ILE A 449 0.58 -20.77 -4.30
N LEU A 450 0.69 -19.75 -3.45
CA LEU A 450 -0.43 -19.00 -2.90
C LEU A 450 -0.58 -17.71 -3.70
N LEU A 451 -1.71 -17.50 -4.38
CA LEU A 451 -2.00 -16.26 -5.11
C LEU A 451 -2.95 -15.40 -4.29
N THR A 452 -2.58 -14.16 -3.97
CA THR A 452 -3.39 -13.20 -3.20
C THR A 452 -3.35 -11.81 -3.84
N GLY A 453 -4.25 -10.91 -3.45
CA GLY A 453 -4.14 -9.48 -3.75
C GLY A 453 -3.63 -8.68 -2.55
N ASN A 454 -2.94 -7.57 -2.80
CA ASN A 454 -2.61 -6.56 -1.80
C ASN A 454 -3.83 -5.65 -1.53
N GLY A 455 -3.97 -5.16 -0.29
CA GLY A 455 -5.05 -4.26 0.10
C GLY A 455 -6.44 -4.92 0.17
N LYS A 456 -7.47 -4.23 -0.34
CA LYS A 456 -8.90 -4.57 -0.09
C LYS A 456 -9.50 -5.58 -1.06
N ALA A 457 -8.81 -5.87 -2.16
CA ALA A 457 -9.29 -6.77 -3.19
C ALA A 457 -8.31 -7.93 -3.35
N PHE A 458 -8.85 -9.11 -3.67
CA PHE A 458 -8.06 -10.11 -4.36
C PHE A 458 -7.82 -9.57 -5.78
N VAL A 459 -8.91 -9.44 -6.55
CA VAL A 459 -9.00 -8.80 -7.86
C VAL A 459 -10.48 -8.41 -8.05
N ALA A 460 -10.77 -7.15 -8.36
CA ALA A 460 -12.15 -6.69 -8.50
C ALA A 460 -12.74 -6.81 -9.91
N GLY A 461 -11.94 -7.22 -10.89
CA GLY A 461 -12.39 -7.44 -12.26
C GLY A 461 -11.33 -7.06 -13.28
N ALA A 462 -11.72 -7.10 -14.55
CA ALA A 462 -10.94 -6.52 -15.64
C ALA A 462 -10.96 -4.98 -15.59
N ASP A 463 -10.00 -4.36 -16.27
CA ASP A 463 -9.93 -2.91 -16.36
C ASP A 463 -11.06 -2.33 -17.24
N ILE A 464 -11.83 -1.38 -16.69
CA ILE A 464 -13.01 -0.82 -17.36
C ILE A 464 -12.61 0.12 -18.49
N GLU A 465 -11.52 0.87 -18.35
CA GLU A 465 -11.07 1.79 -19.39
C GLU A 465 -10.48 1.02 -20.57
N GLU A 466 -9.76 -0.08 -20.32
CA GLU A 466 -9.34 -1.00 -21.39
C GLU A 466 -10.55 -1.57 -22.15
N ILE A 467 -11.59 -2.03 -21.43
CA ILE A 467 -12.82 -2.55 -22.07
C ILE A 467 -13.53 -1.47 -22.89
N LYS A 468 -13.64 -0.23 -22.39
CA LYS A 468 -14.25 0.89 -23.13
C LYS A 468 -13.44 1.27 -24.37
N GLY A 469 -12.14 0.99 -24.38
CA GLY A 469 -11.25 1.19 -25.52
C GLY A 469 -11.48 0.22 -26.68
N LEU A 470 -12.09 -0.93 -26.45
CA LEU A 470 -12.36 -1.95 -27.47
C LEU A 470 -13.46 -1.48 -28.42
N LYS A 471 -13.17 -1.41 -29.73
CA LYS A 471 -14.12 -0.84 -30.72
C LYS A 471 -14.63 -1.85 -31.73
N THR A 472 -13.91 -2.94 -31.94
CA THR A 472 -14.22 -3.98 -32.93
C THR A 472 -14.40 -5.35 -32.29
N ILE A 473 -15.04 -6.27 -33.01
CA ILE A 473 -15.17 -7.67 -32.57
C ILE A 473 -13.79 -8.30 -32.39
N ASP A 474 -12.85 -8.00 -33.30
CA ASP A 474 -11.49 -8.54 -33.24
C ASP A 474 -10.74 -8.06 -31.98
N ASP A 475 -10.90 -6.78 -31.59
CA ASP A 475 -10.34 -6.26 -30.34
C ASP A 475 -10.85 -7.06 -29.13
N VAL A 476 -12.16 -7.34 -29.11
CA VAL A 476 -12.81 -8.07 -28.01
C VAL A 476 -12.39 -9.54 -27.97
N VAL A 477 -12.27 -10.19 -29.13
CA VAL A 477 -11.78 -11.57 -29.24
C VAL A 477 -10.32 -11.66 -28.79
N ASP A 478 -9.46 -10.74 -29.21
CA ASP A 478 -8.06 -10.73 -28.75
C ASP A 478 -7.97 -10.46 -27.25
N PHE A 479 -8.73 -9.51 -26.73
CA PHE A 479 -8.83 -9.24 -25.30
C PHE A 479 -9.22 -10.49 -24.49
N ALA A 480 -10.25 -11.23 -24.95
CA ALA A 480 -10.68 -12.47 -24.31
C ALA A 480 -9.60 -13.56 -24.39
N ASN A 481 -8.96 -13.73 -25.55
CA ASN A 481 -7.88 -14.69 -25.75
C ASN A 481 -6.67 -14.41 -24.86
N ARG A 482 -6.29 -13.14 -24.68
CA ARG A 482 -5.24 -12.77 -23.71
C ARG A 482 -5.63 -13.16 -22.28
N GLY A 483 -6.90 -12.95 -21.91
CA GLY A 483 -7.45 -13.46 -20.65
C GLY A 483 -7.33 -14.98 -20.53
N TYR A 484 -7.75 -15.74 -21.54
CA TYR A 484 -7.64 -17.20 -21.55
C TYR A 484 -6.22 -17.69 -21.38
N ARG A 485 -5.24 -17.07 -22.05
CA ARG A 485 -3.83 -17.45 -21.91
C ARG A 485 -3.34 -17.35 -20.46
N MET A 486 -3.67 -16.26 -19.77
CA MET A 486 -3.32 -16.12 -18.35
C MET A 486 -4.00 -17.19 -17.49
N MET A 487 -5.31 -17.38 -17.67
CA MET A 487 -6.06 -18.36 -16.86
C MET A 487 -5.59 -19.80 -17.08
N ASN A 488 -5.34 -20.17 -18.34
CA ASN A 488 -4.88 -21.51 -18.68
C ASN A 488 -3.44 -21.75 -18.18
N THR A 489 -2.58 -20.72 -18.19
CA THR A 489 -1.24 -20.82 -17.56
C THR A 489 -1.31 -21.21 -16.08
N ILE A 490 -2.39 -20.82 -15.38
CA ILE A 490 -2.61 -21.15 -13.97
C ILE A 490 -3.24 -22.53 -13.82
N GLU A 491 -4.25 -22.84 -14.63
CA GLU A 491 -5.00 -24.10 -14.57
C GLU A 491 -4.15 -25.31 -15.01
N ASP A 492 -3.27 -25.11 -16.00
CA ASP A 492 -2.38 -26.15 -16.54
C ASP A 492 -1.04 -26.23 -15.77
N ALA A 493 -0.87 -25.45 -14.69
CA ALA A 493 0.38 -25.42 -13.94
C ALA A 493 0.63 -26.77 -13.24
N GLU A 494 1.84 -27.34 -13.39
CA GLU A 494 2.21 -28.60 -12.75
C GLU A 494 2.38 -28.51 -11.22
N LYS A 495 2.32 -27.30 -10.66
CA LYS A 495 2.38 -27.03 -9.22
C LYS A 495 1.04 -26.52 -8.71
N PRO A 496 0.55 -26.99 -7.55
CA PRO A 496 -0.69 -26.52 -6.98
C PRO A 496 -0.68 -25.01 -6.78
N ILE A 497 -1.78 -24.36 -7.20
CA ILE A 497 -2.03 -22.93 -7.01
C ILE A 497 -3.30 -22.75 -6.19
N ILE A 498 -3.19 -22.05 -5.06
CA ILE A 498 -4.29 -21.76 -4.16
C ILE A 498 -4.59 -20.26 -4.22
N ALA A 499 -5.80 -19.89 -4.65
CA ALA A 499 -6.29 -18.52 -4.52
C ALA A 499 -6.61 -18.23 -3.05
N VAL A 500 -5.89 -17.27 -2.46
CA VAL A 500 -6.07 -16.77 -1.11
C VAL A 500 -6.86 -15.45 -1.21
N ILE A 501 -8.18 -15.54 -1.08
CA ILE A 501 -9.10 -14.45 -1.37
C ILE A 501 -9.23 -13.55 -0.15
N ASN A 502 -8.45 -12.46 -0.12
CA ASN A 502 -8.39 -11.49 0.96
C ASN A 502 -9.58 -10.51 1.01
N GLY A 503 -10.30 -10.31 -0.10
CA GLY A 503 -11.38 -9.32 -0.16
C GLY A 503 -12.30 -9.46 -1.36
N PHE A 504 -12.51 -8.37 -2.10
CA PHE A 504 -13.31 -8.40 -3.33
C PHE A 504 -12.67 -9.32 -4.39
N CYS A 505 -13.47 -10.24 -4.92
CA CYS A 505 -13.09 -11.22 -5.94
C CYS A 505 -14.24 -11.27 -6.97
N LEU A 506 -14.23 -10.30 -7.89
CA LEU A 506 -15.38 -10.00 -8.74
C LEU A 506 -15.00 -10.07 -10.22
N GLY A 507 -15.95 -10.50 -11.05
CA GLY A 507 -15.79 -10.60 -12.49
C GLY A 507 -14.54 -11.39 -12.88
N GLY A 508 -13.66 -10.78 -13.69
CA GLY A 508 -12.34 -11.33 -14.03
C GLY A 508 -11.50 -11.80 -12.83
N GLY A 509 -11.71 -11.24 -11.63
CA GLY A 509 -11.07 -11.72 -10.40
C GLY A 509 -11.62 -13.03 -9.85
N LEU A 510 -12.92 -13.29 -10.00
CA LEU A 510 -13.48 -14.60 -9.71
C LEU A 510 -13.10 -15.60 -10.81
N GLU A 511 -13.03 -15.17 -12.07
CA GLU A 511 -12.51 -16.01 -13.16
C GLU A 511 -11.07 -16.45 -12.90
N LEU A 512 -10.22 -15.54 -12.40
CA LEU A 512 -8.86 -15.84 -11.93
C LEU A 512 -8.87 -16.84 -10.77
N ALA A 513 -9.65 -16.59 -9.73
CA ALA A 513 -9.71 -17.49 -8.58
C ALA A 513 -10.22 -18.90 -8.94
N MET A 514 -11.11 -19.01 -9.93
CA MET A 514 -11.61 -20.30 -10.43
C MET A 514 -10.60 -21.04 -11.29
N SER A 515 -9.66 -20.34 -11.95
CA SER A 515 -8.53 -20.99 -12.65
C SER A 515 -7.50 -21.59 -11.71
N CYS A 516 -7.42 -21.11 -10.46
CA CYS A 516 -6.62 -21.76 -9.43
C CYS A 516 -7.22 -23.12 -9.02
N HIS A 517 -6.36 -24.06 -8.66
CA HIS A 517 -6.72 -25.41 -8.24
C HIS A 517 -7.61 -25.44 -6.98
N MET A 518 -7.39 -24.50 -6.06
CA MET A 518 -8.10 -24.41 -4.78
C MET A 518 -8.31 -22.94 -4.37
N ARG A 519 -9.28 -22.70 -3.48
CA ARG A 519 -9.67 -21.37 -2.99
C ARG A 519 -9.86 -21.37 -1.48
N ILE A 520 -9.17 -20.49 -0.76
CA ILE A 520 -9.40 -20.18 0.65
C ILE A 520 -9.79 -18.71 0.74
N ALA A 521 -10.88 -18.39 1.43
CA ALA A 521 -11.40 -17.03 1.47
C ALA A 521 -11.47 -16.47 2.91
N SER A 522 -11.21 -15.17 3.03
CA SER A 522 -11.58 -14.43 4.23
C SER A 522 -13.09 -14.39 4.39
N ASN A 523 -13.58 -14.44 5.64
CA ASN A 523 -14.98 -14.22 5.98
C ASN A 523 -15.53 -12.85 5.54
N THR A 524 -14.66 -11.87 5.26
CA THR A 524 -15.06 -10.55 4.73
C THR A 524 -15.13 -10.52 3.21
N ALA A 525 -14.66 -11.55 2.50
CA ALA A 525 -14.61 -11.58 1.04
C ALA A 525 -16.00 -11.52 0.39
N ARG A 526 -16.04 -10.99 -0.82
CA ARG A 526 -17.23 -10.90 -1.67
C ARG A 526 -16.91 -11.42 -3.06
N LEU A 527 -17.69 -12.39 -3.52
CA LEU A 527 -17.45 -13.13 -4.75
C LEU A 527 -18.64 -12.99 -5.71
N GLY A 528 -18.38 -12.89 -7.01
CA GLY A 528 -19.45 -12.87 -8.01
C GLY A 528 -18.96 -12.55 -9.43
N LEU A 529 -19.85 -12.72 -10.40
CA LEU A 529 -19.65 -12.34 -11.80
C LEU A 529 -20.68 -11.25 -12.18
N PRO A 530 -20.45 -9.98 -11.75
CA PRO A 530 -21.43 -8.90 -11.89
C PRO A 530 -21.42 -8.20 -13.26
N GLU A 531 -20.67 -8.71 -14.25
CA GLU A 531 -20.50 -8.14 -15.60
C GLU A 531 -21.83 -7.77 -16.28
N ILE A 532 -22.89 -8.54 -16.02
CA ILE A 532 -24.22 -8.31 -16.60
C ILE A 532 -24.79 -6.94 -16.24
N ASN A 533 -24.42 -6.40 -15.06
CA ASN A 533 -24.85 -5.07 -14.62
C ASN A 533 -24.21 -3.94 -15.45
N LEU A 534 -23.10 -4.24 -16.13
CA LEU A 534 -22.43 -3.33 -17.07
C LEU A 534 -22.87 -3.59 -18.53
N GLY A 535 -23.82 -4.51 -18.75
CA GLY A 535 -24.26 -4.88 -20.10
C GLY A 535 -23.31 -5.82 -20.84
N ILE A 536 -22.33 -6.41 -20.16
CA ILE A 536 -21.38 -7.38 -20.72
C ILE A 536 -21.52 -8.73 -20.01
N MET A 537 -20.85 -9.78 -20.51
CA MET A 537 -20.83 -11.10 -19.87
C MET A 537 -19.42 -11.48 -19.40
N PRO A 538 -19.28 -12.43 -18.45
CA PRO A 538 -17.98 -12.94 -18.04
C PRO A 538 -17.21 -13.51 -19.25
N GLY A 539 -16.01 -13.00 -19.45
CA GLY A 539 -15.25 -13.15 -20.70
C GLY A 539 -13.99 -14.00 -20.58
N PHE A 540 -13.46 -14.24 -19.38
CA PHE A 540 -12.26 -15.07 -19.13
C PHE A 540 -12.63 -16.48 -18.65
N ALA A 541 -13.68 -17.04 -19.26
CA ALA A 541 -14.23 -18.38 -19.07
C ALA A 541 -15.02 -18.60 -17.76
N GLY A 542 -15.50 -17.54 -17.13
CA GLY A 542 -16.42 -17.61 -15.98
C GLY A 542 -17.73 -18.32 -16.31
N THR A 543 -18.22 -18.18 -17.54
CA THR A 543 -19.39 -18.94 -18.04
C THR A 543 -19.13 -20.43 -18.21
N GLN A 544 -17.87 -20.85 -18.19
CA GLN A 544 -17.46 -22.25 -18.37
C GLN A 544 -17.04 -22.90 -17.06
N ARG A 545 -16.22 -22.21 -16.25
CA ARG A 545 -15.69 -22.70 -14.97
C ARG A 545 -16.74 -22.70 -13.86
N LEU A 546 -17.53 -21.62 -13.73
CA LEU A 546 -18.52 -21.53 -12.66
C LEU A 546 -19.56 -22.68 -12.68
N PRO A 547 -20.22 -23.01 -13.80
CA PRO A 547 -21.19 -24.11 -13.80
C PRO A 547 -20.59 -25.50 -13.56
N ARG A 548 -19.30 -25.71 -13.86
CA ARG A 548 -18.59 -26.95 -13.50
C ARG A 548 -18.37 -27.07 -11.99
N ILE A 549 -18.19 -25.94 -11.30
CA ILE A 549 -17.92 -25.90 -9.86
C ILE A 549 -19.22 -25.94 -9.03
N VAL A 550 -20.18 -25.05 -9.31
CA VAL A 550 -21.39 -24.87 -8.47
C VAL A 550 -22.66 -25.47 -9.09
N GLY A 551 -22.55 -26.08 -10.27
CA GLY A 551 -23.67 -26.56 -11.06
C GLY A 551 -24.37 -25.46 -11.86
N LYS A 552 -25.01 -25.87 -12.96
CA LYS A 552 -25.67 -24.98 -13.93
C LYS A 552 -26.67 -23.99 -13.30
N ALA A 553 -27.55 -24.48 -12.41
CA ALA A 553 -28.61 -23.66 -11.85
C ALA A 553 -28.05 -22.50 -11.02
N LYS A 554 -27.08 -22.77 -10.15
CA LYS A 554 -26.46 -21.76 -9.30
C LYS A 554 -25.61 -20.79 -10.12
N ALA A 555 -24.86 -21.29 -11.11
CA ALA A 555 -24.08 -20.43 -12.00
C ALA A 555 -24.96 -19.42 -12.76
N LEU A 556 -26.10 -19.85 -13.30
CA LEU A 556 -27.04 -18.95 -13.96
C LEU A 556 -27.63 -17.92 -13.00
N GLU A 557 -28.01 -18.32 -11.78
CA GLU A 557 -28.48 -17.39 -10.74
C GLU A 557 -27.42 -16.30 -10.44
N MET A 558 -26.17 -16.71 -10.24
CA MET A 558 -25.07 -15.79 -9.93
C MET A 558 -24.78 -14.82 -11.07
N ILE A 559 -24.66 -15.33 -12.30
CA ILE A 559 -24.31 -14.52 -13.49
C ILE A 559 -25.45 -13.60 -13.88
N LEU A 560 -26.68 -14.10 -13.97
CA LEU A 560 -27.82 -13.32 -14.47
C LEU A 560 -28.32 -12.30 -13.47
N SER A 561 -28.15 -12.54 -12.17
CA SER A 561 -28.48 -11.55 -11.14
C SER A 561 -27.39 -10.50 -10.94
N GLY A 562 -26.15 -10.77 -11.39
CA GLY A 562 -24.97 -9.96 -11.12
C GLY A 562 -24.72 -9.71 -9.63
N SER A 563 -25.22 -10.59 -8.75
CA SER A 563 -25.17 -10.40 -7.29
C SER A 563 -23.84 -10.79 -6.69
N HIS A 564 -23.49 -10.18 -5.57
CA HIS A 564 -22.33 -10.56 -4.77
C HIS A 564 -22.74 -11.56 -3.69
N TYR A 565 -21.93 -12.59 -3.51
CA TYR A 565 -22.10 -13.64 -2.52
C TYR A 565 -21.03 -13.49 -1.43
N SER A 566 -21.41 -13.78 -0.18
CA SER A 566 -20.47 -13.87 0.92
C SER A 566 -19.57 -15.10 0.80
N ALA A 567 -18.40 -15.07 1.43
CA ALA A 567 -17.49 -16.22 1.48
C ALA A 567 -18.17 -17.49 2.02
N GLY A 568 -19.04 -17.36 3.03
CA GLY A 568 -19.82 -18.47 3.59
C GLY A 568 -20.74 -19.12 2.54
N GLN A 569 -21.54 -18.31 1.85
CA GLN A 569 -22.40 -18.82 0.76
C GLN A 569 -21.58 -19.48 -0.36
N ALA A 570 -20.44 -18.90 -0.72
CA ALA A 570 -19.54 -19.48 -1.72
C ALA A 570 -18.97 -20.83 -1.26
N CYS A 571 -18.70 -21.00 0.03
CA CYS A 571 -18.27 -22.27 0.62
C CYS A 571 -19.39 -23.32 0.56
N ASP A 572 -20.62 -22.94 0.96
CA ASP A 572 -21.77 -23.84 0.99
C ASP A 572 -22.11 -24.42 -0.40
N MET A 573 -21.82 -23.68 -1.48
CA MET A 573 -22.03 -24.12 -2.85
C MET A 573 -20.81 -24.78 -3.51
N GLY A 574 -19.71 -25.00 -2.77
CA GLY A 574 -18.49 -25.63 -3.28
C GLY A 574 -17.58 -24.72 -4.12
N LEU A 575 -17.88 -23.42 -4.23
CA LEU A 575 -17.03 -22.45 -4.92
C LEU A 575 -15.75 -22.15 -4.15
N VAL A 576 -15.78 -22.19 -2.81
CA VAL A 576 -14.62 -21.97 -1.95
C VAL A 576 -14.37 -23.21 -1.09
N ASN A 577 -13.11 -23.64 -0.96
CA ASN A 577 -12.77 -24.84 -0.18
C ASN A 577 -12.86 -24.60 1.34
N LYS A 578 -12.50 -23.39 1.80
CA LYS A 578 -12.50 -23.03 3.23
C LYS A 578 -12.66 -21.53 3.44
N VAL A 579 -13.44 -21.16 4.44
CA VAL A 579 -13.58 -19.77 4.92
C VAL A 579 -12.92 -19.63 6.29
N VAL A 580 -12.17 -18.55 6.49
CA VAL A 580 -11.46 -18.26 7.74
C VAL A 580 -11.60 -16.79 8.12
N ASP A 581 -11.30 -16.45 9.38
CA ASP A 581 -11.19 -15.05 9.78
C ASP A 581 -10.12 -14.35 8.93
N HIS A 582 -10.38 -13.11 8.50
CA HIS A 582 -9.43 -12.30 7.73
C HIS A 582 -8.04 -12.26 8.38
N ALA A 583 -7.97 -12.09 9.70
CA ALA A 583 -6.71 -12.00 10.43
C ALA A 583 -5.90 -13.31 10.44
N LEU A 584 -6.52 -14.43 10.08
CA LEU A 584 -5.89 -15.76 10.04
C LEU A 584 -5.72 -16.29 8.61
N LEU A 585 -6.09 -15.49 7.60
CA LEU A 585 -6.20 -15.96 6.22
C LEU A 585 -4.88 -16.53 5.70
N MET A 586 -3.81 -15.74 5.78
CA MET A 586 -2.51 -16.13 5.23
C MET A 586 -1.90 -17.28 6.02
N ASP A 587 -2.03 -17.29 7.35
CA ASP A 587 -1.52 -18.37 8.21
C ASP A 587 -2.19 -19.72 7.89
N GLU A 588 -3.52 -19.74 7.76
CA GLU A 588 -4.26 -20.96 7.42
C GLU A 588 -3.96 -21.41 5.98
N ALA A 589 -3.77 -20.48 5.04
CA ALA A 589 -3.35 -20.80 3.67
C ALA A 589 -1.94 -21.40 3.63
N ARG A 590 -0.96 -20.81 4.32
CA ARG A 590 0.41 -21.34 4.44
C ARG A 590 0.43 -22.72 5.07
N LYS A 591 -0.33 -22.92 6.15
CA LYS A 591 -0.45 -24.24 6.81
C LYS A 591 -0.98 -25.32 5.86
N PHE A 592 -1.99 -24.98 5.06
CA PHE A 592 -2.52 -25.91 4.06
C PHE A 592 -1.53 -26.16 2.93
N ALA A 593 -0.90 -25.11 2.39
CA ALA A 593 0.14 -25.23 1.37
C ALA A 593 1.32 -26.11 1.83
N ARG A 594 1.80 -25.94 3.07
CA ARG A 594 2.88 -26.79 3.64
C ARG A 594 2.49 -28.25 3.75
N THR A 595 1.21 -28.54 3.99
CA THR A 595 0.72 -29.91 4.00
C THR A 595 0.88 -30.56 2.62
N ILE A 596 0.57 -29.83 1.56
CA ILE A 596 0.73 -30.29 0.17
C ILE A 596 2.21 -30.33 -0.22
N ALA A 597 2.98 -29.29 0.14
CA ALA A 597 4.42 -29.22 -0.10
C ALA A 597 5.18 -30.39 0.54
N SER A 598 4.68 -30.97 1.63
CA SER A 598 5.29 -32.17 2.25
C SER A 598 5.13 -33.48 1.46
N LYS A 599 4.39 -33.49 0.33
CA LYS A 599 4.11 -34.69 -0.49
C LYS A 599 5.04 -34.77 -1.69
N GLY A 600 5.30 -35.97 -2.22
CA GLY A 600 6.14 -36.16 -3.41
C GLY A 600 5.62 -35.38 -4.61
N ARG A 601 6.48 -34.59 -5.27
CA ARG A 601 6.06 -33.63 -6.31
C ARG A 601 5.38 -34.31 -7.50
N LEU A 602 5.97 -35.41 -7.97
CA LEU A 602 5.43 -36.18 -9.10
C LEU A 602 4.02 -36.69 -8.81
N ALA A 603 3.76 -37.17 -7.59
CA ALA A 603 2.43 -37.64 -7.20
C ALA A 603 1.41 -36.50 -7.17
N VAL A 604 1.79 -35.34 -6.62
CA VAL A 604 0.90 -34.17 -6.57
C VAL A 604 0.54 -33.69 -7.98
N SER A 605 1.54 -33.50 -8.84
CA SER A 605 1.34 -33.07 -10.24
C SER A 605 0.47 -34.07 -11.01
N ALA A 606 0.76 -35.37 -10.89
CA ALA A 606 0.00 -36.43 -11.56
C ALA A 606 -1.46 -36.52 -11.11
N VAL A 607 -1.74 -36.28 -9.82
CA VAL A 607 -3.13 -36.22 -9.31
C VAL A 607 -3.86 -35.02 -9.88
N MET A 608 -3.22 -33.85 -9.96
CA MET A 608 -3.84 -32.67 -10.57
C MET A 608 -4.16 -32.92 -12.04
N ASP A 609 -3.24 -33.49 -12.80
CA ASP A 609 -3.44 -33.84 -14.21
C ASP A 609 -4.59 -34.85 -14.38
N ALA A 610 -4.58 -35.95 -13.63
CA ALA A 610 -5.63 -36.98 -13.68
C ALA A 610 -7.02 -36.42 -13.35
N VAL A 611 -7.12 -35.46 -12.43
CA VAL A 611 -8.39 -34.82 -12.07
C VAL A 611 -8.80 -33.78 -13.11
N SER A 612 -7.93 -32.81 -13.42
CA SER A 612 -8.26 -31.68 -14.30
C SER A 612 -8.48 -32.13 -15.74
N ALA A 613 -7.53 -32.86 -16.32
CA ALA A 613 -7.65 -33.36 -17.69
C ALA A 613 -8.75 -34.44 -17.79
N GLY A 614 -8.86 -35.31 -16.77
CA GLY A 614 -9.88 -36.36 -16.71
C GLY A 614 -11.32 -35.83 -16.71
N LEU A 615 -11.57 -34.64 -16.15
CA LEU A 615 -12.89 -34.00 -16.16
C LEU A 615 -13.30 -33.40 -17.51
N GLU A 616 -12.34 -33.15 -18.41
CA GLU A 616 -12.60 -32.57 -19.73
C GLU A 616 -12.78 -33.64 -20.83
N VAL A 617 -12.65 -34.92 -20.48
CA VAL A 617 -12.82 -36.06 -21.39
C VAL A 617 -13.93 -37.00 -20.91
N SER A 618 -14.24 -38.04 -21.68
CA SER A 618 -15.13 -39.10 -21.21
C SER A 618 -14.53 -39.83 -20.00
N PHE A 619 -15.37 -40.47 -19.19
CA PHE A 619 -14.90 -41.22 -18.03
C PHE A 619 -13.88 -42.30 -18.44
N GLU A 620 -14.10 -42.99 -19.56
CA GLU A 620 -13.20 -44.00 -20.10
C GLU A 620 -11.83 -43.42 -20.51
N GLU A 621 -11.80 -42.25 -21.14
CA GLU A 621 -10.55 -41.54 -21.47
C GLU A 621 -9.84 -41.05 -20.20
N GLY A 622 -10.59 -40.58 -19.20
CA GLY A 622 -10.06 -40.18 -17.90
C GLY A 622 -9.36 -41.33 -17.16
N LEU A 623 -9.91 -42.56 -17.24
CA LEU A 623 -9.25 -43.75 -16.68
C LEU A 623 -7.91 -44.06 -17.35
N MET A 624 -7.74 -43.72 -18.64
CA MET A 624 -6.45 -43.87 -19.33
C MET A 624 -5.43 -42.88 -18.78
N ILE A 625 -5.82 -41.61 -18.63
CA ILE A 625 -4.98 -40.56 -18.03
C ILE A 625 -4.56 -40.95 -16.60
N GLU A 626 -5.51 -41.43 -15.78
CA GLU A 626 -5.23 -41.91 -14.43
C GLU A 626 -4.23 -43.07 -14.43
N SER A 627 -4.41 -44.05 -15.32
CA SER A 627 -3.54 -45.23 -15.41
C SER A 627 -2.11 -44.88 -15.78
N GLU A 628 -1.92 -43.98 -16.75
CA GLU A 628 -0.59 -43.49 -17.17
C GLU A 628 0.10 -42.72 -16.04
N ASN A 629 -0.63 -41.81 -15.39
CA ASN A 629 -0.14 -41.06 -14.24
C ASN A 629 0.23 -41.95 -13.07
N PHE A 630 -0.62 -42.91 -12.72
CA PHE A 630 -0.39 -43.86 -11.65
C PHE A 630 0.85 -44.74 -11.94
N ALA A 631 1.00 -45.22 -13.17
CA ALA A 631 2.17 -46.00 -13.58
C ALA A 631 3.46 -45.18 -13.45
N ARG A 632 3.47 -43.93 -13.93
CA ARG A 632 4.61 -43.00 -13.82
C ARG A 632 5.02 -42.76 -12.37
N VAL A 633 4.05 -42.49 -11.49
CA VAL A 633 4.31 -42.22 -10.08
C VAL A 633 4.77 -43.46 -9.32
N SER A 634 4.14 -44.62 -9.56
CA SER A 634 4.36 -45.84 -8.77
C SER A 634 5.78 -46.40 -8.86
N ILE A 635 6.49 -46.13 -9.95
CA ILE A 635 7.89 -46.59 -10.15
C ILE A 635 8.94 -45.54 -9.76
N SER A 636 8.51 -44.36 -9.30
CA SER A 636 9.40 -43.26 -8.93
C SER A 636 10.25 -43.59 -7.69
N HIS A 637 11.33 -42.82 -7.49
CA HIS A 637 12.09 -42.88 -6.23
C HIS A 637 11.20 -42.56 -5.02
N ASP A 638 10.42 -41.49 -5.12
CA ASP A 638 9.60 -40.99 -4.01
C ASP A 638 8.46 -41.95 -3.63
N ALA A 639 7.90 -42.70 -4.58
CA ALA A 639 6.94 -43.75 -4.26
C ALA A 639 7.57 -44.86 -3.41
N ARG A 640 8.78 -45.33 -3.77
CA ARG A 640 9.51 -46.33 -2.98
C ARG A 640 9.83 -45.82 -1.58
N GLU A 641 10.39 -44.62 -1.47
CA GLU A 641 10.69 -43.96 -0.20
C GLU A 641 9.43 -43.78 0.67
N GLY A 642 8.30 -43.36 0.07
CA GLY A 642 7.04 -43.20 0.78
C GLY A 642 6.50 -44.51 1.36
N LEU A 643 6.57 -45.61 0.60
CA LEU A 643 6.16 -46.94 1.02
C LEU A 643 7.08 -47.51 2.10
N ASP A 644 8.39 -47.41 1.92
CA ASP A 644 9.40 -47.87 2.89
C ASP A 644 9.24 -47.11 4.22
N ALA A 645 9.15 -45.77 4.16
CA ALA A 645 8.93 -44.94 5.34
C ALA A 645 7.66 -45.30 6.11
N PHE A 646 6.57 -45.62 5.40
CA PHE A 646 5.32 -46.06 6.00
C PHE A 646 5.45 -47.39 6.74
N LEU A 647 6.09 -48.38 6.11
CA LEU A 647 6.36 -49.69 6.72
C LEU A 647 7.27 -49.57 7.95
N GLU A 648 8.26 -48.67 7.89
CA GLU A 648 9.22 -48.37 8.95
C GLU A 648 8.68 -47.40 10.03
N LYS A 649 7.47 -46.87 9.86
CA LYS A 649 6.84 -45.88 10.76
C LYS A 649 7.68 -44.61 10.98
N ARG A 650 8.36 -44.14 9.94
CA ARG A 650 9.11 -42.87 9.93
C ARG A 650 8.47 -41.86 8.97
N LYS A 651 8.90 -40.60 9.06
CA LYS A 651 8.51 -39.58 8.07
C LYS A 651 9.27 -39.84 6.75
N PRO A 652 8.61 -39.76 5.59
CA PRO A 652 9.28 -39.86 4.30
C PRO A 652 10.10 -38.60 4.01
N VAL A 653 11.18 -38.77 3.26
CA VAL A 653 12.03 -37.70 2.74
C VAL A 653 12.02 -37.75 1.22
N PHE A 654 11.07 -37.03 0.62
CA PHE A 654 10.95 -36.93 -0.83
C PHE A 654 12.07 -36.08 -1.42
N LYS A 655 12.74 -36.60 -2.45
CA LYS A 655 13.92 -35.97 -3.08
C LYS A 655 13.67 -35.53 -4.52
N ASP A 656 12.50 -35.83 -5.07
CA ASP A 656 12.04 -35.34 -6.37
C ASP A 656 13.01 -35.67 -7.54
N MET A 657 13.59 -36.90 -7.56
CA MET A 657 14.39 -37.44 -8.67
C MET A 657 13.63 -38.48 -9.50
#